data_AF-A0A431R3S9-F1
#
_entry.id   AF-A0A431R3S9-F1
#
_cell.length_a   1.000
_cell.length_b   1.000
_cell.length_c   1.000
_cell.angle_alpha   90.00
_cell.angle_beta   90.00
_cell.angle_gamma   90.00
#
_symmetry.space_group_name_H-M   'P 1'
#
loop_
_entity.id
_entity.type
_entity.pdbx_description
1 polymer ?
#
loop_
_entity_poly.entity_id
_entity_poly.type
_entity_poly.pdbx_seq_one_letter_code
_entity_poly.pdbx_strand_id
1 'polypeptide(L)'
;DGDRFLEFWNLVFMQYEQVTKEERIDLPRPSIDTGMGLERMASILQGVESVFETDLFKHLIDAASSALGQGPNQENVASYRVIADHLRSSSFLVADGVLPSNEGRGYVLRRIMRRAMRHAQLLGAKEPLMWQLVPALVREMGQAYPELVRGEALITETLKLEETRFRKTLVRGLGLLSDATETLKAGDMLDGETAFKLYDTYGFPLDLTQDALRQRSISVDIAGFTDAMERQKAEARAHWAGSGEAATETVWFSVREKTGATEFLGYETEAAEGIVQALVKDGKTIDSASQGDAVAVVVNQTPFYGESGGQMGDTGVISGDGFSIVISDTQKKADGLFVHLGKVAKGTVKTGAAVELKVDHARRSKLRANHSATHLIHEALREVLGTHVAQKGSLVAPDRLRFDISHNKPISSDELEEVERMANEIVVQNSPVTTRLMSVDDAIAEGAMALFGEKYGDEVRVVSMGTGLHGAKANRPYSVELCGGTHVKSTGDIGLVRILSDSAVAAGVRRIEALTGEAARKHLDEQDRRLKAAAATLKISPADVPSRVEALLEERKKLEKELTEARKKLALGGGSAAADVTAANETVAGVGFLGKAVTGVAPKDLKPLADAGKKTLGSGVVVFVGAGEDNKASVVVGVTDDLTGRFSAVDLVRVASAALGGQGGGGRPDMAQAGGPDASKAGDAIAAVRAALEAA
;
A
#
# COMPACT_ATOMS: atom_id res chain seq x y z
N ASP A 1 3.70 48.30 -7.89
CA ASP A 1 5.01 48.80 -7.45
C ASP A 1 6.14 47.75 -7.35
N GLY A 2 5.90 46.45 -7.60
CA GLY A 2 6.91 45.39 -7.42
C GLY A 2 7.89 45.11 -8.57
N ASP A 3 7.65 45.63 -9.78
CA ASP A 3 8.42 45.27 -10.99
C ASP A 3 9.56 46.24 -11.33
N ARG A 4 9.83 47.26 -10.50
CA ARG A 4 10.87 48.28 -10.79
C ARG A 4 12.29 47.86 -10.35
N PHE A 5 12.41 47.01 -9.34
CA PHE A 5 13.70 46.66 -8.74
C PHE A 5 13.84 45.14 -8.63
N LEU A 6 14.97 44.61 -9.09
CA LEU A 6 15.33 43.19 -8.97
C LEU A 6 16.34 43.00 -7.84
N GLU A 7 15.94 42.30 -6.78
CA GLU A 7 16.88 41.80 -5.78
C GLU A 7 17.67 40.63 -6.39
N PHE A 8 18.98 40.73 -6.55
CA PHE A 8 19.80 39.64 -7.11
C PHE A 8 20.81 39.05 -6.11
N TRP A 9 21.04 39.74 -5.00
CA TRP A 9 21.98 39.34 -3.96
C TRP A 9 21.54 39.87 -2.59
N ASN A 10 21.56 39.00 -1.58
CA ASN A 10 21.37 39.33 -0.18
C ASN A 10 22.64 39.00 0.65
N LEU A 11 23.03 39.90 1.57
CA LEU A 11 24.14 39.74 2.51
C LEU A 11 23.61 39.86 3.94
N VAL A 12 23.48 38.73 4.63
CA VAL A 12 22.96 38.64 5.98
C VAL A 12 24.10 38.48 6.98
N PHE A 13 24.23 39.44 7.89
CA PHE A 13 25.20 39.38 8.98
C PHE A 13 24.53 38.72 10.19
N MET A 14 24.71 37.40 10.32
CA MET A 14 24.11 36.61 11.40
C MET A 14 24.80 36.93 12.73
N GLN A 15 24.04 37.54 13.64
CA GLN A 15 24.53 37.99 14.95
C GLN A 15 23.79 37.34 16.12
N TYR A 16 22.58 36.84 15.91
CA TYR A 16 21.69 36.40 16.99
C TYR A 16 21.09 35.02 16.74
N GLU A 17 20.92 34.24 17.80
CA GLU A 17 20.10 33.04 17.85
C GLU A 17 18.75 33.36 18.49
N GLN A 18 17.65 32.97 17.84
CA GLN A 18 16.30 33.13 18.38
C GLN A 18 15.95 31.90 19.22
N VAL A 19 15.94 32.05 20.55
CA VAL A 19 15.68 30.93 21.49
C VAL A 19 14.17 30.78 21.73
N THR A 20 13.49 31.89 21.96
CA THR A 20 12.03 31.96 22.09
C THR A 20 11.49 33.11 21.25
N LYS A 21 10.19 33.34 21.16
CA LYS A 21 9.64 34.45 20.34
C LYS A 21 10.07 35.83 20.86
N GLU A 22 10.29 35.94 22.16
CA GLU A 22 10.66 37.18 22.86
C GLU A 22 12.16 37.28 23.15
N GLU A 23 12.91 36.17 23.10
CA GLU A 23 14.32 36.10 23.47
C GLU A 23 15.23 35.83 22.26
N ARG A 24 16.19 36.73 22.06
CA ARG A 24 17.35 36.56 21.17
C ARG A 24 18.62 36.67 21.99
N ILE A 25 19.55 35.74 21.77
CA ILE A 25 20.88 35.78 22.37
C ILE A 25 21.93 35.97 21.29
N ASP A 26 23.10 36.50 21.66
CA ASP A 26 24.21 36.66 20.72
C ASP A 26 24.75 35.29 20.30
N LEU A 27 25.03 35.15 18.99
CA LEU A 27 25.72 33.96 18.50
C LEU A 27 27.16 33.95 19.05
N PRO A 28 27.64 32.81 19.58
CA PRO A 28 29.02 32.70 20.07
C PRO A 28 30.06 32.92 18.96
N ARG A 29 29.66 32.71 17.70
CA ARG A 29 30.45 33.01 16.50
C ARG A 29 29.54 33.62 15.43
N PRO A 30 29.52 34.97 15.28
CA PRO A 30 28.82 35.62 14.18
C PRO A 30 29.35 35.16 12.82
N SER A 31 28.50 35.16 11.81
CA SER A 31 28.86 34.74 10.45
C SER A 31 28.18 35.59 9.38
N ILE A 32 28.65 35.47 8.15
CA ILE A 32 28.04 36.12 6.99
C ILE A 32 27.37 35.03 6.17
N ASP A 33 26.05 35.09 6.08
CA ASP A 33 25.25 34.28 5.18
C ASP A 33 24.95 35.10 3.92
N THR A 34 25.33 34.57 2.76
CA THR A 34 25.28 35.29 1.49
C THR A 34 24.50 34.46 0.48
N GLY A 35 23.52 35.09 -0.17
CA GLY A 35 22.67 34.44 -1.15
C GLY A 35 22.60 35.26 -2.43
N MET A 36 23.25 34.80 -3.49
CA MET A 36 23.12 35.37 -4.83
C MET A 36 22.23 34.47 -5.68
N GLY A 37 21.14 35.03 -6.21
CA GLY A 37 20.21 34.29 -7.06
C GLY A 37 20.80 34.05 -8.44
N LEU A 38 21.27 32.83 -8.73
CA LEU A 38 21.94 32.49 -9.99
C LEU A 38 21.04 32.80 -11.21
N GLU A 39 19.76 32.44 -11.15
CA GLU A 39 18.80 32.67 -12.24
C GLU A 39 18.49 34.16 -12.44
N ARG A 40 18.48 34.94 -11.36
CA ARG A 40 18.31 36.39 -11.43
C ARG A 40 19.55 37.05 -12.05
N MET A 41 20.74 36.56 -11.70
CA MET A 41 21.99 36.98 -12.35
C MET A 41 22.01 36.59 -13.83
N ALA A 42 21.54 35.41 -14.19
CA ALA A 42 21.41 35.00 -15.59
C ALA A 42 20.48 35.94 -16.36
N SER A 43 19.38 36.39 -15.75
CA SER A 43 18.47 37.37 -16.37
C SER A 43 19.18 38.68 -16.69
N ILE A 44 19.97 39.19 -15.73
CA ILE A 44 20.78 40.41 -15.91
C ILE A 44 21.82 40.22 -17.03
N LEU A 45 22.55 39.10 -17.02
CA LEU A 45 23.61 38.83 -17.99
C LEU A 45 23.08 38.60 -19.41
N GLN A 46 21.88 38.04 -19.54
CA GLN A 46 21.21 37.82 -20.82
C GLN A 46 20.38 39.03 -21.28
N GLY A 47 20.28 40.08 -20.45
CA GLY A 47 19.53 41.30 -20.78
C GLY A 47 18.03 41.10 -20.88
N VAL A 48 17.46 40.19 -20.07
CA VAL A 48 16.02 39.88 -20.02
C VAL A 48 15.41 40.30 -18.70
N GLU A 49 14.11 40.60 -18.68
CA GLU A 49 13.42 41.18 -17.51
C GLU A 49 12.88 40.11 -16.55
N SER A 50 12.80 38.86 -17.01
CA SER A 50 12.25 37.74 -16.25
C SER A 50 13.14 36.51 -16.33
N VAL A 51 13.26 35.77 -15.22
CA VAL A 51 13.97 34.46 -15.18
C VAL A 51 13.43 33.47 -16.20
N PHE A 52 12.14 33.56 -16.53
CA PHE A 52 11.49 32.70 -17.53
C PHE A 52 11.87 33.01 -18.99
N GLU A 53 12.58 34.11 -19.22
CA GLU A 53 13.05 34.53 -20.55
C GLU A 53 14.51 34.15 -20.78
N THR A 54 15.19 33.66 -19.74
CA THR A 54 16.53 33.07 -19.88
C THR A 54 16.48 31.83 -20.75
N ASP A 55 17.57 31.54 -21.45
CA ASP A 55 17.76 30.31 -22.24
C ASP A 55 17.26 29.04 -21.51
N LEU A 56 17.65 28.87 -20.24
CA LEU A 56 17.28 27.75 -19.39
C LEU A 56 15.76 27.51 -19.36
N PHE A 57 14.98 28.53 -19.03
CA PHE A 57 13.53 28.38 -18.89
C PHE A 57 12.82 28.48 -20.24
N LYS A 58 13.34 29.27 -21.17
CA LYS A 58 12.76 29.44 -22.50
C LYS A 58 12.74 28.12 -23.25
N HIS A 59 13.83 27.34 -23.22
CA HIS A 59 13.87 26.02 -23.87
C HIS A 59 12.85 25.04 -23.26
N LEU A 60 12.62 25.09 -21.94
CA LEU A 60 11.60 24.27 -21.29
C LEU A 60 10.17 24.71 -21.68
N ILE A 61 9.93 26.01 -21.78
CA ILE A 61 8.66 26.58 -22.25
C ILE A 61 8.41 26.21 -23.72
N ASP A 62 9.44 26.26 -24.56
CA ASP A 62 9.37 25.87 -25.97
C ASP A 62 9.07 24.37 -26.12
N ALA A 63 9.68 23.52 -25.29
CA ALA A 63 9.38 22.09 -25.25
C ALA A 63 7.92 21.82 -24.85
N ALA A 64 7.41 22.51 -23.83
CA ALA A 64 6.01 22.43 -23.43
C ALA A 64 5.07 22.93 -24.54
N SER A 65 5.43 24.02 -25.22
CA SER A 65 4.66 24.60 -26.32
C SER A 65 4.57 23.64 -27.51
N SER A 66 5.69 23.02 -27.87
CA SER A 66 5.78 22.01 -28.93
C SER A 66 4.91 20.79 -28.61
N ALA A 67 5.00 20.27 -27.39
CA ALA A 67 4.22 19.11 -26.96
C ALA A 67 2.71 19.39 -26.90
N LEU A 68 2.30 20.63 -26.61
CA LEU A 68 0.89 21.05 -26.58
C LEU A 68 0.36 21.52 -27.94
N GLY A 69 1.23 21.78 -28.92
CA GLY A 69 0.86 22.31 -30.24
C GLY A 69 0.40 23.77 -30.22
N GLN A 70 0.65 24.50 -29.14
CA GLN A 70 0.32 25.92 -28.99
C GLN A 70 1.35 26.61 -28.08
N GLY A 71 1.55 27.92 -28.27
CA GLY A 71 2.55 28.69 -27.52
C GLY A 71 1.94 29.58 -26.40
N PRO A 72 2.79 30.22 -25.59
CA PRO A 72 2.35 31.19 -24.60
C PRO A 72 1.76 32.45 -25.23
N ASN A 73 0.69 32.98 -24.64
CA ASN A 73 0.05 34.26 -24.94
C ASN A 73 -0.25 35.01 -23.62
N GLN A 74 -0.83 36.21 -23.70
CA GLN A 74 -1.10 37.03 -22.50
C GLN A 74 -1.97 36.33 -21.45
N GLU A 75 -2.90 35.47 -21.86
CA GLU A 75 -3.85 34.79 -20.96
C GLU A 75 -3.26 33.53 -20.33
N ASN A 76 -2.33 32.85 -21.02
CA ASN A 76 -1.87 31.52 -20.64
C ASN A 76 -0.37 31.42 -20.30
N VAL A 77 0.41 32.49 -20.47
CA VAL A 77 1.86 32.53 -20.22
C VAL A 77 2.22 32.08 -18.80
N ALA A 78 1.38 32.40 -17.81
CA ALA A 78 1.57 31.97 -16.43
C ALA A 78 1.58 30.44 -16.29
N SER A 79 0.75 29.72 -17.06
CA SER A 79 0.69 28.26 -17.02
C SER A 79 1.98 27.63 -17.56
N TYR A 80 2.53 28.16 -18.65
CA TYR A 80 3.82 27.71 -19.19
C TYR A 80 4.97 27.92 -18.20
N ARG A 81 5.00 29.09 -17.55
CA ARG A 81 6.00 29.40 -16.51
C ARG A 81 5.92 28.44 -15.33
N VAL A 82 4.71 28.14 -14.85
CA VAL A 82 4.50 27.17 -13.75
C VAL A 82 4.92 25.76 -14.16
N ILE A 83 4.59 25.31 -15.38
CA ILE A 83 5.00 23.99 -15.88
C ILE A 83 6.52 23.87 -15.90
N ALA A 84 7.22 24.86 -16.46
CA ALA A 84 8.69 24.82 -16.56
C ALA A 84 9.37 24.79 -15.19
N ASP A 85 8.95 25.68 -14.27
CA ASP A 85 9.51 25.75 -12.92
C ASP A 85 9.23 24.49 -12.09
N HIS A 86 8.00 24.00 -12.14
CA HIS A 86 7.61 22.84 -11.34
C HIS A 86 8.10 21.53 -11.94
N LEU A 87 8.33 21.45 -13.26
CA LEU A 87 9.08 20.34 -13.89
C LEU A 87 10.49 20.28 -13.30
N ARG A 88 11.20 21.41 -13.28
CA ARG A 88 12.55 21.51 -12.71
C ARG A 88 12.54 21.08 -11.24
N SER A 89 11.73 21.73 -10.42
CA SER A 89 11.65 21.46 -8.98
C SER A 89 11.31 19.99 -8.66
N SER A 90 10.32 19.42 -9.37
CA SER A 90 9.93 18.03 -9.16
C SER A 90 11.04 17.06 -9.56
N SER A 91 11.75 17.34 -10.65
CA SER A 91 12.81 16.47 -11.16
C SER A 91 14.01 16.43 -10.23
N PHE A 92 14.44 17.57 -9.68
CA PHE A 92 15.51 17.61 -8.69
C PHE A 92 15.14 16.85 -7.41
N LEU A 93 13.93 17.07 -6.88
CA LEU A 93 13.46 16.35 -5.70
C LEU A 93 13.43 14.83 -5.92
N VAL A 94 13.00 14.37 -7.10
CA VAL A 94 12.98 12.94 -7.43
C VAL A 94 14.38 12.38 -7.65
N ALA A 95 15.28 13.14 -8.29
CA ALA A 95 16.69 12.77 -8.43
C ALA A 95 17.37 12.57 -7.06
N ASP A 96 17.01 13.39 -6.08
CA ASP A 96 17.49 13.31 -4.69
C ASP A 96 16.75 12.24 -3.85
N GLY A 97 15.92 11.40 -4.46
CA GLY A 97 15.27 10.26 -3.82
C GLY A 97 13.97 10.59 -3.08
N VAL A 98 13.41 11.79 -3.23
CA VAL A 98 12.07 12.12 -2.73
C VAL A 98 11.03 11.53 -3.68
N LEU A 99 10.09 10.74 -3.14
CA LEU A 99 8.98 10.18 -3.92
C LEU A 99 7.64 10.73 -3.44
N PRO A 100 6.63 10.84 -4.33
CA PRO A 100 5.32 11.39 -3.96
C PRO A 100 4.63 10.59 -2.85
N SER A 101 4.34 11.22 -1.72
CA SER A 101 3.67 10.59 -0.56
C SER A 101 2.52 11.45 -0.02
N ASN A 102 1.81 10.97 1.01
CA ASN A 102 0.76 11.73 1.68
C ASN A 102 1.29 12.68 2.77
N GLU A 103 2.56 12.57 3.17
CA GLU A 103 3.11 13.30 4.34
C GLU A 103 4.55 13.80 4.12
N GLY A 104 4.95 14.80 4.91
CA GLY A 104 6.32 15.31 4.92
C GLY A 104 6.81 15.82 3.56
N ARG A 105 8.07 15.51 3.21
CA ARG A 105 8.70 15.96 1.96
C ARG A 105 8.03 15.40 0.70
N GLY A 106 7.55 14.16 0.75
CA GLY A 106 6.86 13.53 -0.38
C GLY A 106 5.49 14.15 -0.67
N TYR A 107 4.82 14.70 0.35
CA TYR A 107 3.61 15.51 0.17
C TYR A 107 3.90 16.82 -0.58
N VAL A 108 4.98 17.51 -0.21
CA VAL A 108 5.39 18.75 -0.89
C VAL A 108 5.70 18.49 -2.36
N LEU A 109 6.48 17.44 -2.67
CA LEU A 109 6.76 17.02 -4.05
C LEU A 109 5.44 16.76 -4.82
N ARG A 110 4.54 15.97 -4.24
CA ARG A 110 3.25 15.64 -4.85
C ARG A 110 2.44 16.90 -5.16
N ARG A 111 2.44 17.88 -4.25
CA ARG A 111 1.77 19.17 -4.43
C ARG A 111 2.35 19.97 -5.61
N ILE A 112 3.67 20.08 -5.71
CA ILE A 112 4.35 20.77 -6.83
C ILE A 112 4.01 20.08 -8.17
N MET A 113 4.13 18.76 -8.22
CA MET A 113 3.82 17.95 -9.40
C MET A 113 2.38 18.15 -9.87
N ARG A 114 1.41 18.01 -8.97
CA ARG A 114 -0.02 18.11 -9.31
C ARG A 114 -0.41 19.51 -9.77
N ARG A 115 0.23 20.55 -9.22
CA ARG A 115 0.04 21.93 -9.68
C ARG A 115 0.50 22.09 -11.13
N ALA A 116 1.67 21.57 -11.49
CA ALA A 116 2.14 21.58 -12.88
C ALA A 116 1.20 20.82 -13.83
N MET A 117 0.78 19.62 -13.44
CA MET A 117 -0.14 18.76 -14.21
C MET A 117 -1.52 19.43 -14.41
N ARG A 118 -2.01 20.18 -13.42
CA ARG A 118 -3.22 20.99 -13.57
C ARG A 118 -3.03 22.06 -14.64
N HIS A 119 -1.93 22.80 -14.61
CA HIS A 119 -1.65 23.82 -15.63
C HIS A 119 -1.52 23.19 -17.03
N ALA A 120 -0.93 22.00 -17.15
CA ALA A 120 -0.92 21.24 -18.41
C ALA A 120 -2.34 20.93 -18.89
N GLN A 121 -3.23 20.48 -17.99
CA GLN A 121 -4.64 20.20 -18.32
C GLN A 121 -5.41 21.47 -18.72
N LEU A 122 -5.16 22.61 -18.06
CA LEU A 122 -5.75 23.91 -18.43
C LEU A 122 -5.32 24.36 -19.83
N LEU A 123 -4.09 24.04 -20.23
CA LEU A 123 -3.59 24.26 -21.59
C LEU A 123 -4.07 23.19 -22.59
N GLY A 124 -4.97 22.29 -22.19
CA GLY A 124 -5.60 21.33 -23.09
C GLY A 124 -4.83 20.02 -23.28
N ALA A 125 -3.87 19.67 -22.41
CA ALA A 125 -3.18 18.38 -22.47
C ALA A 125 -4.18 17.21 -22.46
N LYS A 126 -4.15 16.40 -23.52
CA LYS A 126 -5.00 15.21 -23.68
C LYS A 126 -4.33 13.92 -23.24
N GLU A 127 -3.03 13.94 -22.99
CA GLU A 127 -2.23 12.83 -22.48
C GLU A 127 -1.28 13.36 -21.41
N PRO A 128 -0.73 12.51 -20.52
CA PRO A 128 0.27 12.93 -19.55
C PRO A 128 1.44 13.66 -20.23
N LEU A 129 1.68 14.91 -19.84
CA LEU A 129 2.61 15.84 -20.50
C LEU A 129 3.95 15.91 -19.76
N MET A 130 3.93 15.94 -18.42
CA MET A 130 5.10 16.35 -17.62
C MET A 130 6.32 15.47 -17.87
N TRP A 131 6.12 14.15 -17.95
CA TRP A 131 7.19 13.20 -18.21
C TRP A 131 7.83 13.37 -19.60
N GLN A 132 7.10 13.91 -20.58
CA GLN A 132 7.62 14.16 -21.94
C GLN A 132 8.60 15.33 -21.97
N LEU A 133 8.56 16.20 -20.95
CA LEU A 133 9.43 17.36 -20.83
C LEU A 133 10.76 17.04 -20.12
N VAL A 134 10.87 15.88 -19.46
CA VAL A 134 12.09 15.46 -18.73
C VAL A 134 13.32 15.44 -19.64
N PRO A 135 13.29 14.92 -20.88
CA PRO A 135 14.46 14.95 -21.75
C PRO A 135 14.92 16.38 -22.09
N ALA A 136 14.00 17.36 -22.13
CA ALA A 136 14.39 18.76 -22.32
C ALA A 136 15.14 19.29 -21.10
N LEU A 137 14.63 19.02 -19.89
CA LEU A 137 15.31 19.38 -18.65
C LEU A 137 16.71 18.76 -18.54
N VAL A 138 16.83 17.47 -18.85
CA VAL A 138 18.11 16.75 -18.80
C VAL A 138 19.11 17.33 -19.81
N ARG A 139 18.66 17.76 -20.99
CA ARG A 139 19.52 18.45 -21.95
C ARG A 139 20.01 19.81 -21.44
N GLU A 140 19.13 20.61 -20.84
CA GLU A 140 19.49 21.94 -20.35
C GLU A 140 20.41 21.89 -19.11
N MET A 141 20.21 20.92 -18.22
CA MET A 141 20.82 20.94 -16.88
C MET A 141 21.72 19.73 -16.59
N GLY A 142 21.60 18.62 -17.32
CA GLY A 142 22.21 17.34 -16.95
C GLY A 142 23.74 17.34 -16.96
N GLN A 143 24.39 18.25 -17.69
CA GLN A 143 25.85 18.40 -17.65
C GLN A 143 26.33 18.96 -16.30
N ALA A 144 25.65 19.98 -15.78
CA ALA A 144 25.98 20.60 -14.50
C ALA A 144 25.45 19.80 -13.31
N TYR A 145 24.38 19.02 -13.52
CA TYR A 145 23.68 18.23 -12.51
C TYR A 145 23.56 16.76 -12.96
N PRO A 146 24.64 15.96 -12.88
CA PRO A 146 24.66 14.57 -13.37
C PRO A 146 23.66 13.63 -12.68
N GLU A 147 23.20 13.98 -11.48
CA GLU A 147 22.09 13.32 -10.77
C GLU A 147 20.79 13.32 -11.58
N LEU A 148 20.52 14.36 -12.40
CA LEU A 148 19.35 14.37 -13.28
C LEU A 148 19.46 13.31 -14.39
N VAL A 149 20.66 13.09 -14.93
CA VAL A 149 20.93 12.06 -15.94
C VAL A 149 20.77 10.67 -15.31
N ARG A 150 21.36 10.45 -14.13
CA ARG A 150 21.23 9.19 -13.39
C ARG A 150 19.78 8.89 -12.97
N GLY A 151 19.04 9.92 -12.59
CA GLY A 151 17.66 9.85 -12.14
C GLY A 151 16.61 9.89 -13.25
N GLU A 152 16.98 10.09 -14.52
CA GLU A 152 16.06 10.37 -15.63
C GLU A 152 14.92 9.35 -15.73
N ALA A 153 15.25 8.05 -15.64
CA ALA A 153 14.27 6.98 -15.70
C ALA A 153 13.27 7.05 -14.53
N LEU A 154 13.75 7.29 -13.31
CA LEU A 154 12.92 7.42 -12.11
C LEU A 154 12.03 8.67 -12.18
N ILE A 155 12.58 9.81 -12.60
CA ILE A 155 11.87 11.07 -12.77
C ILE A 155 10.74 10.89 -13.79
N THR A 156 11.07 10.33 -14.96
CA THR A 156 10.13 10.06 -16.05
C THR A 156 8.98 9.18 -15.57
N GLU A 157 9.29 8.04 -14.97
CA GLU A 157 8.28 7.10 -14.50
C GLU A 157 7.43 7.68 -13.36
N THR A 158 8.04 8.40 -12.42
CA THR A 158 7.35 9.03 -11.29
C THR A 158 6.36 10.09 -11.78
N LEU A 159 6.78 10.99 -12.68
CA LEU A 159 5.90 12.00 -13.27
C LEU A 159 4.77 11.34 -14.07
N LYS A 160 5.09 10.34 -14.90
CA LYS A 160 4.09 9.64 -15.73
C LYS A 160 3.03 8.94 -14.89
N LEU A 161 3.45 8.19 -13.85
CA LEU A 161 2.54 7.47 -12.98
C LEU A 161 1.67 8.42 -12.16
N GLU A 162 2.27 9.44 -11.53
CA GLU A 162 1.51 10.40 -10.73
C GLU A 162 0.53 11.19 -11.60
N GLU A 163 0.93 11.65 -12.79
CA GLU A 163 0.05 12.36 -13.71
C GLU A 163 -1.10 11.49 -14.19
N THR A 164 -0.83 10.23 -14.54
CA THR A 164 -1.87 9.28 -14.96
C THR A 164 -2.90 9.02 -13.86
N ARG A 165 -2.44 8.85 -12.60
CA ARG A 165 -3.31 8.66 -11.43
C ARG A 165 -4.09 9.93 -11.10
N PHE A 166 -3.39 11.06 -11.07
CA PHE A 166 -3.94 12.34 -10.71
C PHE A 166 -4.99 12.80 -11.73
N ARG A 167 -4.77 12.60 -13.03
CA ARG A 167 -5.71 13.03 -14.08
C ARG A 167 -7.11 12.43 -13.92
N LYS A 168 -7.21 11.13 -13.57
CA LYS A 168 -8.50 10.49 -13.25
C LYS A 168 -9.22 11.19 -12.10
N THR A 169 -8.45 11.61 -11.10
CA THR A 169 -8.95 12.33 -9.91
C THR A 169 -9.30 13.78 -10.24
N LEU A 170 -8.49 14.45 -11.06
CA LEU A 170 -8.60 15.85 -11.44
C LEU A 170 -9.86 16.11 -12.27
N VAL A 171 -10.15 15.28 -13.28
CA VAL A 171 -11.35 15.45 -14.12
C VAL A 171 -12.63 15.35 -13.28
N ARG A 172 -12.70 14.35 -12.40
CA ARG A 172 -13.83 14.16 -11.48
C ARG A 172 -13.91 15.30 -10.45
N GLY A 173 -12.79 15.67 -9.86
CA GLY A 173 -12.69 16.70 -8.83
C GLY A 173 -13.03 18.11 -9.33
N LEU A 174 -12.58 18.48 -10.54
CA LEU A 174 -12.94 19.76 -11.16
C LEU A 174 -14.42 19.85 -11.51
N GLY A 175 -15.04 18.74 -11.94
CA GLY A 175 -16.50 18.68 -12.13
C GLY A 175 -17.25 18.93 -10.83
N LEU A 176 -16.91 18.17 -9.77
CA LEU A 176 -17.52 18.34 -8.45
C LEU A 176 -17.30 19.74 -7.85
N LEU A 177 -16.11 20.31 -8.05
CA LEU A 177 -15.81 21.68 -7.61
C LEU A 177 -16.61 22.72 -8.40
N SER A 178 -16.78 22.53 -9.71
CA SER A 178 -17.63 23.39 -10.53
C SER A 178 -19.07 23.36 -10.03
N ASP A 179 -19.63 22.17 -9.78
CA ASP A 179 -20.99 22.00 -9.25
C ASP A 179 -21.16 22.66 -7.88
N ALA A 180 -20.20 22.45 -6.97
CA ALA A 180 -20.21 23.03 -5.63
C ALA A 180 -20.04 24.56 -5.62
N THR A 181 -19.50 25.14 -6.69
CA THR A 181 -19.18 26.58 -6.77
C THR A 181 -19.98 27.30 -7.83
N GLU A 182 -20.96 26.65 -8.47
CA GLU A 182 -21.74 27.20 -9.57
C GLU A 182 -22.47 28.49 -9.15
N THR A 183 -22.98 28.53 -7.92
CA THR A 183 -23.71 29.68 -7.37
C THR A 183 -22.80 30.74 -6.73
N LEU A 184 -21.49 30.49 -6.60
CA LEU A 184 -20.54 31.37 -5.92
C LEU A 184 -19.94 32.42 -6.86
N LYS A 185 -19.79 33.64 -6.36
CA LYS A 185 -19.29 34.83 -7.05
C LYS A 185 -17.96 35.31 -6.46
N ALA A 186 -17.29 36.24 -7.15
CA ALA A 186 -16.08 36.86 -6.66
C ALA A 186 -16.30 37.48 -5.26
N GLY A 187 -15.43 37.14 -4.31
CA GLY A 187 -15.54 37.54 -2.90
C GLY A 187 -16.18 36.48 -1.99
N ASP A 188 -16.86 35.47 -2.54
CA ASP A 188 -17.47 34.39 -1.76
C ASP A 188 -16.42 33.40 -1.23
N MET A 189 -16.87 32.48 -0.36
CA MET A 189 -16.04 31.46 0.26
C MET A 189 -16.68 30.08 0.09
N LEU A 190 -15.91 29.11 -0.40
CA LEU A 190 -16.28 27.70 -0.38
C LEU A 190 -16.23 27.20 1.06
N ASP A 191 -17.29 26.52 1.51
CA ASP A 191 -17.38 25.98 2.85
C ASP A 191 -16.33 24.90 3.13
N GLY A 192 -15.82 24.89 4.36
CA GLY A 192 -14.72 24.03 4.77
C GLY A 192 -15.07 22.54 4.77
N GLU A 193 -16.33 22.18 5.03
CA GLU A 193 -16.79 20.78 5.00
C GLU A 193 -16.88 20.23 3.58
N THR A 194 -17.30 21.02 2.60
CA THR A 194 -17.28 20.64 1.18
C THR A 194 -15.86 20.54 0.66
N ALA A 195 -14.97 21.48 1.03
CA ALA A 195 -13.55 21.37 0.72
C ALA A 195 -12.92 20.10 1.37
N PHE A 196 -13.32 19.76 2.59
CA PHE A 196 -12.90 18.53 3.27
C PHE A 196 -13.43 17.29 2.58
N LYS A 197 -14.70 17.28 2.13
CA LYS A 197 -15.28 16.17 1.38
C LYS A 197 -14.59 15.95 0.03
N LEU A 198 -14.23 17.04 -0.67
CA LEU A 198 -13.40 16.98 -1.88
C LEU A 198 -12.05 16.34 -1.60
N TYR A 199 -11.41 16.70 -0.49
CA TYR A 199 -10.14 16.13 -0.04
C TYR A 199 -10.23 14.66 0.38
N ASP A 200 -11.10 14.34 1.33
CA ASP A 200 -11.18 13.05 2.00
C ASP A 200 -11.87 11.98 1.15
N THR A 201 -13.06 12.30 0.62
CA THR A 201 -13.87 11.32 -0.13
C THR A 201 -13.39 11.16 -1.56
N TYR A 202 -12.95 12.25 -2.20
CA TYR A 202 -12.65 12.26 -3.63
C TYR A 202 -11.16 12.46 -3.95
N GLY A 203 -10.31 12.62 -2.93
CA GLY A 203 -8.86 12.73 -3.10
C GLY A 203 -8.41 14.02 -3.80
N PHE A 204 -9.27 15.05 -3.84
CA PHE A 204 -9.02 16.33 -4.49
C PHE A 204 -8.41 17.33 -3.48
N PRO A 205 -7.10 17.64 -3.59
CA PRO A 205 -6.38 18.39 -2.57
C PRO A 205 -6.91 19.81 -2.29
N LEU A 206 -6.80 20.26 -1.04
CA LEU A 206 -7.22 21.60 -0.62
C LEU A 206 -6.49 22.70 -1.39
N ASP A 207 -5.19 22.55 -1.60
CA ASP A 207 -4.36 23.52 -2.32
C ASP A 207 -4.79 23.66 -3.78
N LEU A 208 -5.20 22.56 -4.42
CA LEU A 208 -5.77 22.60 -5.78
C LEU A 208 -7.16 23.23 -5.80
N THR A 209 -7.95 23.03 -4.75
CA THR A 209 -9.24 23.70 -4.57
C THR A 209 -9.04 25.22 -4.45
N GLN A 210 -8.11 25.65 -3.60
CA GLN A 210 -7.74 27.06 -3.43
C GLN A 210 -7.20 27.66 -4.74
N ASP A 211 -6.28 26.99 -5.41
CA ASP A 211 -5.71 27.47 -6.66
C ASP A 211 -6.73 27.49 -7.82
N ALA A 212 -7.75 26.63 -7.80
CA ALA A 212 -8.83 26.63 -8.78
C ALA A 212 -9.78 27.82 -8.59
N LEU A 213 -10.12 28.12 -7.34
CA LEU A 213 -11.04 29.20 -6.99
C LEU A 213 -10.41 30.59 -7.04
N ARG A 214 -9.08 30.67 -6.89
CA ARG A 214 -8.32 31.92 -6.96
C ARG A 214 -8.54 32.69 -8.27
N GLN A 215 -8.69 31.99 -9.41
CA GLN A 215 -8.95 32.63 -10.71
C GLN A 215 -10.32 33.32 -10.79
N ARG A 216 -11.28 32.88 -9.97
CA ARG A 216 -12.62 33.47 -9.84
C ARG A 216 -12.73 34.42 -8.65
N SER A 217 -11.62 34.71 -7.97
CA SER A 217 -11.58 35.48 -6.72
C SER A 217 -12.49 34.90 -5.62
N ILE A 218 -12.64 33.58 -5.58
CA ILE A 218 -13.37 32.85 -4.53
C ILE A 218 -12.35 32.30 -3.54
N SER A 219 -12.63 32.44 -2.25
CA SER A 219 -11.79 31.93 -1.16
C SER A 219 -12.27 30.57 -0.67
N VAL A 220 -11.49 29.90 0.18
CA VAL A 220 -11.88 28.62 0.82
C VAL A 220 -11.80 28.82 2.33
N ASP A 221 -12.80 28.33 3.06
CA ASP A 221 -12.80 28.33 4.52
C ASP A 221 -11.79 27.30 5.06
N ILE A 222 -10.57 27.77 5.29
CA ILE A 222 -9.46 26.95 5.83
C ILE A 222 -9.75 26.53 7.28
N ALA A 223 -10.43 27.37 8.06
CA ALA A 223 -10.73 27.08 9.45
C ALA A 223 -11.71 25.90 9.53
N GLY A 224 -12.82 25.99 8.79
CA GLY A 224 -13.80 24.89 8.70
C GLY A 224 -13.20 23.59 8.16
N PHE A 225 -12.28 23.66 7.18
CA PHE A 225 -11.56 22.48 6.69
C PHE A 225 -10.69 21.85 7.80
N THR A 226 -9.97 22.68 8.56
CA THR A 226 -9.07 22.22 9.62
C THR A 226 -9.86 21.57 10.75
N ASP A 227 -10.99 22.16 11.13
CA ASP A 227 -11.90 21.60 12.16
C ASP A 227 -12.48 20.25 11.75
N ALA A 228 -12.81 20.05 10.46
CA ALA A 228 -13.25 18.76 9.94
C ALA A 228 -12.13 17.70 9.97
N MET A 229 -10.89 18.11 9.66
CA MET A 229 -9.72 17.23 9.65
C MET A 229 -9.31 16.79 11.06
N GLU A 230 -9.38 17.68 12.05
CA GLU A 230 -9.10 17.35 13.45
C GLU A 230 -10.19 16.47 14.08
N ARG A 231 -11.48 16.64 13.71
CA ARG A 231 -12.56 15.70 14.10
C ARG A 231 -12.25 14.27 13.64
N GLN A 232 -11.88 14.09 12.38
CA GLN A 232 -11.52 12.77 11.82
C GLN A 232 -10.30 12.15 12.54
N LYS A 233 -9.25 12.95 12.82
CA LYS A 233 -8.09 12.47 13.58
C LYS A 233 -8.44 12.09 15.02
N ALA A 234 -9.30 12.86 15.68
CA ALA A 234 -9.74 12.58 17.03
C ALA A 234 -10.53 11.26 17.11
N GLU A 235 -11.41 11.01 16.14
CA GLU A 235 -12.14 9.75 15.99
C GLU A 235 -11.18 8.57 15.73
N ALA A 236 -10.19 8.73 14.86
CA ALA A 236 -9.17 7.71 14.61
C ALA A 236 -8.28 7.42 15.85
N ARG A 237 -7.97 8.46 16.64
CA ARG A 237 -7.18 8.34 17.88
C ARG A 237 -7.98 7.74 19.04
N ALA A 238 -9.28 8.00 19.13
CA ALA A 238 -10.17 7.38 20.11
C ALA A 238 -10.22 5.85 19.96
N HIS A 239 -9.95 5.33 18.75
CA HIS A 239 -9.78 3.89 18.50
C HIS A 239 -8.37 3.35 18.84
N TRP A 240 -7.36 4.21 19.04
CA TRP A 240 -5.98 3.81 19.36
C TRP A 240 -5.65 3.91 20.86
N ALA A 241 -6.29 4.82 21.60
CA ALA A 241 -5.92 5.23 22.96
C ALA A 241 -6.20 4.19 24.10
N GLY A 242 -5.63 2.99 23.99
CA GLY A 242 -5.64 1.96 25.04
C GLY A 242 -4.34 1.81 25.86
N SER A 243 -3.25 2.52 25.57
CA SER A 243 -1.94 2.32 26.25
C SER A 243 -1.26 3.62 26.68
N GLY A 244 -1.19 3.90 27.98
CA GLY A 244 -0.69 5.16 28.56
C GLY A 244 0.84 5.29 28.64
N GLU A 245 1.48 5.83 27.60
CA GLU A 245 2.96 5.92 27.49
C GLU A 245 3.60 7.21 28.05
N ALA A 246 2.87 8.31 28.25
CA ALA A 246 3.48 9.63 28.48
C ALA A 246 4.22 9.81 29.83
N ALA A 247 3.80 9.14 30.92
CA ALA A 247 4.42 9.32 32.24
C ALA A 247 5.76 8.57 32.42
N THR A 248 6.02 7.58 31.56
CA THR A 248 7.16 6.65 31.71
C THR A 248 8.46 7.23 31.15
N GLU A 249 8.41 8.19 30.22
CA GLU A 249 9.61 8.75 29.59
C GLU A 249 10.44 9.67 30.50
N THR A 250 9.80 10.45 31.36
CA THR A 250 10.48 11.38 32.28
C THR A 250 11.48 10.71 33.21
N VAL A 251 11.22 9.46 33.61
CA VAL A 251 12.09 8.68 34.51
C VAL A 251 13.43 8.38 33.85
N TRP A 252 13.44 8.07 32.55
CA TRP A 252 14.66 7.66 31.86
C TRP A 252 15.65 8.80 31.70
N PHE A 253 15.17 10.04 31.50
CA PHE A 253 16.03 11.22 31.48
C PHE A 253 16.73 11.43 32.83
N SER A 254 15.99 11.36 33.93
CA SER A 254 16.56 11.50 35.28
C SER A 254 17.53 10.35 35.63
N VAL A 255 17.27 9.13 35.16
CA VAL A 255 18.21 8.01 35.33
C VAL A 255 19.47 8.26 34.51
N ARG A 256 19.35 8.64 33.24
CA ARG A 256 20.48 8.92 32.33
C ARG A 256 21.41 10.01 32.85
N GLU A 257 20.85 11.07 33.44
CA GLU A 257 21.61 12.17 34.05
C GLU A 257 22.44 11.69 35.24
N LYS A 258 21.92 10.76 36.04
CA LYS A 258 22.60 10.21 37.21
C LYS A 258 23.61 9.11 36.88
N THR A 259 23.30 8.23 35.93
CA THR A 259 24.06 7.00 35.69
C THR A 259 25.03 7.09 34.51
N GLY A 260 24.89 8.08 33.64
CA GLY A 260 25.62 8.08 32.36
C GLY A 260 24.99 7.16 31.31
N ALA A 261 25.62 7.05 30.14
CA ALA A 261 25.23 6.11 29.08
C ALA A 261 25.66 4.70 29.46
N THR A 262 24.93 3.70 28.98
CA THR A 262 25.35 2.31 29.10
C THR A 262 26.33 1.97 27.97
N GLU A 263 27.49 1.43 28.32
CA GLU A 263 28.46 0.91 27.34
C GLU A 263 27.94 -0.39 26.71
N PHE A 264 27.92 -0.45 25.38
CA PHE A 264 27.40 -1.61 24.65
C PHE A 264 28.54 -2.51 24.15
N LEU A 265 28.59 -3.75 24.65
CA LEU A 265 29.61 -4.74 24.35
C LEU A 265 29.11 -5.83 23.38
N GLY A 266 27.83 -5.78 23.01
CA GLY A 266 27.12 -6.89 22.34
C GLY A 266 27.50 -7.17 20.89
N TYR A 267 28.39 -6.35 20.31
CA TYR A 267 28.99 -6.62 19.00
C TYR A 267 30.02 -7.76 19.07
N GLU A 268 30.76 -7.86 20.16
CA GLU A 268 31.87 -8.81 20.31
C GLU A 268 31.48 -10.02 21.17
N THR A 269 30.66 -9.80 22.20
CA THR A 269 30.30 -10.82 23.19
C THR A 269 28.80 -10.89 23.45
N GLU A 270 28.35 -12.05 23.93
CA GLU A 270 26.97 -12.29 24.41
C GLU A 270 26.91 -12.48 25.93
N ALA A 271 28.07 -12.43 26.60
CA ALA A 271 28.20 -12.46 28.05
C ALA A 271 29.15 -11.35 28.52
N ALA A 272 28.77 -10.66 29.59
CA ALA A 272 29.64 -9.68 30.23
C ALA A 272 29.30 -9.54 31.72
N GLU A 273 30.22 -9.01 32.50
CA GLU A 273 29.96 -8.59 33.88
C GLU A 273 29.60 -7.10 33.91
N GLY A 274 28.86 -6.67 34.92
CA GLY A 274 28.46 -5.27 35.10
C GLY A 274 27.94 -4.97 36.50
N ILE A 275 27.50 -3.74 36.71
CA ILE A 275 26.97 -3.24 37.98
C ILE A 275 25.59 -2.64 37.73
N VAL A 276 24.60 -3.01 38.55
CA VAL A 276 23.25 -2.41 38.52
C VAL A 276 23.33 -0.95 38.96
N GLN A 277 23.06 -0.03 38.04
CA GLN A 277 23.09 1.41 38.27
C GLN A 277 21.72 1.94 38.74
N ALA A 278 20.64 1.39 38.20
CA ALA A 278 19.28 1.76 38.60
C ALA A 278 18.30 0.60 38.44
N LEU A 279 17.31 0.57 39.32
CA LEU A 279 16.12 -0.29 39.22
C LEU A 279 14.89 0.61 39.14
N VAL A 280 13.99 0.32 38.22
CA VAL A 280 12.74 1.06 38.04
C VAL A 280 11.56 0.10 38.04
N LYS A 281 10.53 0.42 38.83
CA LYS A 281 9.27 -0.33 38.91
C LYS A 281 8.11 0.66 38.91
N ASP A 282 7.08 0.40 38.11
CA ASP A 282 5.88 1.24 38.00
C ASP A 282 6.18 2.74 37.75
N GLY A 283 7.19 3.00 36.90
CA GLY A 283 7.62 4.37 36.57
C GLY A 283 8.33 5.11 37.72
N LYS A 284 8.88 4.40 38.71
CA LYS A 284 9.64 5.00 39.80
C LYS A 284 10.94 4.26 40.05
N THR A 285 12.01 5.00 40.35
CA THR A 285 13.28 4.40 40.78
C THR A 285 13.13 3.79 42.18
N ILE A 286 13.67 2.59 42.37
CA ILE A 286 13.66 1.84 43.62
C ILE A 286 15.07 1.35 43.95
N ASP A 287 15.36 1.12 45.24
CA ASP A 287 16.69 0.64 45.67
C ASP A 287 16.84 -0.88 45.60
N SER A 288 15.72 -1.62 45.63
CA SER A 288 15.72 -3.08 45.61
C SER A 288 14.43 -3.66 45.04
N ALA A 289 14.52 -4.80 44.35
CA ALA A 289 13.38 -5.57 43.84
C ALA A 289 13.48 -7.03 44.28
N SER A 290 12.36 -7.62 44.70
CA SER A 290 12.28 -8.99 45.24
C SER A 290 11.75 -9.98 44.21
N GLN A 291 11.93 -11.28 44.50
CA GLN A 291 11.39 -12.35 43.68
C GLN A 291 9.92 -12.14 43.35
N GLY A 292 9.58 -12.25 42.06
CA GLY A 292 8.25 -12.02 41.53
C GLY A 292 8.01 -10.60 40.99
N ASP A 293 8.85 -9.63 41.32
CA ASP A 293 8.72 -8.26 40.83
C ASP A 293 9.06 -8.14 39.35
N ALA A 294 8.21 -7.45 38.59
CA ALA A 294 8.56 -6.91 37.29
C ALA A 294 9.38 -5.63 37.50
N VAL A 295 10.53 -5.54 36.84
CA VAL A 295 11.50 -4.47 37.05
C VAL A 295 12.23 -4.15 35.75
N ALA A 296 12.54 -2.88 35.56
CA ALA A 296 13.46 -2.40 34.55
C ALA A 296 14.83 -2.16 35.19
N VAL A 297 15.87 -2.73 34.61
CA VAL A 297 17.24 -2.73 35.14
C VAL A 297 18.15 -1.95 34.19
N VAL A 298 18.90 -1.01 34.74
CA VAL A 298 19.97 -0.29 34.04
C VAL A 298 21.30 -0.70 34.66
N VAL A 299 22.27 -1.00 33.80
CA VAL A 299 23.65 -1.35 34.17
C VAL A 299 24.64 -0.40 33.50
N ASN A 300 25.88 -0.37 33.99
CA ASN A 300 26.94 0.44 33.39
C ASN A 300 27.38 -0.06 32.01
N GLN A 301 27.38 -1.38 31.80
CA GLN A 301 27.75 -2.00 30.51
C GLN A 301 26.91 -3.25 30.25
N THR A 302 26.61 -3.55 28.99
CA THR A 302 25.76 -4.70 28.63
C THR A 302 26.09 -5.33 27.27
N PRO A 303 25.99 -6.67 27.14
CA PRO A 303 26.01 -7.34 25.85
C PRO A 303 24.62 -7.36 25.18
N PHE A 304 23.54 -6.97 25.87
CA PHE A 304 22.17 -7.00 25.34
C PHE A 304 21.93 -5.85 24.36
N TYR A 305 21.49 -6.18 23.15
CA TYR A 305 21.10 -5.20 22.17
C TYR A 305 19.74 -4.61 22.55
N GLY A 306 19.68 -3.30 22.70
CA GLY A 306 18.43 -2.58 22.87
C GLY A 306 17.76 -2.33 21.52
N GLU A 307 16.44 -2.55 21.47
CA GLU A 307 15.63 -2.39 20.26
C GLU A 307 15.94 -1.08 19.53
N SER A 308 16.35 -1.19 18.27
CA SER A 308 16.66 -0.05 17.38
C SER A 308 16.91 -0.53 15.95
N GLY A 309 16.79 0.38 14.97
CA GLY A 309 17.03 0.06 13.56
C GLY A 309 16.10 -1.04 12.99
N GLY A 310 14.93 -1.24 13.61
CA GLY A 310 14.01 -2.33 13.31
C GLY A 310 14.34 -3.66 13.98
N GLN A 311 15.52 -3.85 14.55
CA GLN A 311 15.87 -5.07 15.30
C GLN A 311 15.28 -5.05 16.70
N MET A 312 14.49 -6.08 17.04
CA MET A 312 13.95 -6.28 18.37
C MET A 312 15.05 -6.44 19.44
N GLY A 313 14.73 -6.03 20.67
CA GLY A 313 15.59 -6.19 21.82
C GLY A 313 15.93 -7.65 22.15
N ASP A 314 17.10 -7.83 22.74
CA ASP A 314 17.52 -9.13 23.26
C ASP A 314 16.79 -9.53 24.54
N THR A 315 16.74 -10.84 24.71
CA THR A 315 16.30 -11.51 25.94
C THR A 315 17.46 -12.30 26.53
N GLY A 316 17.30 -12.73 27.78
CA GLY A 316 18.34 -13.48 28.46
C GLY A 316 18.18 -13.45 29.96
N VAL A 317 19.30 -13.55 30.67
CA VAL A 317 19.32 -13.57 32.13
C VAL A 317 20.38 -12.59 32.65
N ILE A 318 20.03 -11.85 33.70
CA ILE A 318 20.97 -11.12 34.53
C ILE A 318 21.01 -11.82 35.89
N SER A 319 22.18 -12.26 36.33
CA SER A 319 22.38 -12.99 37.59
C SER A 319 23.43 -12.32 38.46
N GLY A 320 23.23 -12.33 39.77
CA GLY A 320 24.22 -11.88 40.75
C GLY A 320 24.24 -12.83 41.95
N ASP A 321 24.92 -12.43 43.02
CA ASP A 321 25.00 -13.25 44.22
C ASP A 321 23.62 -13.45 44.86
N GLY A 322 23.11 -14.68 44.81
CA GLY A 322 21.83 -15.06 45.39
C GLY A 322 20.57 -14.62 44.64
N PHE A 323 20.67 -13.93 43.49
CA PHE A 323 19.51 -13.49 42.70
C PHE A 323 19.65 -13.71 41.19
N SER A 324 18.52 -13.78 40.50
CA SER A 324 18.47 -13.80 39.03
C SER A 324 17.22 -13.11 38.50
N ILE A 325 17.37 -12.50 37.32
CA ILE A 325 16.34 -11.73 36.62
C ILE A 325 16.25 -12.29 35.21
N VAL A 326 15.06 -12.73 34.82
CA VAL A 326 14.79 -13.14 33.43
C VAL A 326 14.39 -11.91 32.66
N ILE A 327 15.18 -11.56 31.65
CA ILE A 327 14.97 -10.40 30.78
C ILE A 327 14.12 -10.83 29.60
N SER A 328 12.95 -10.20 29.49
CA SER A 328 11.98 -10.44 28.42
C SER A 328 12.16 -9.49 27.23
N ASP A 329 12.82 -8.35 27.43
CA ASP A 329 13.09 -7.37 26.40
C ASP A 329 14.17 -6.37 26.82
N THR A 330 14.85 -5.75 25.85
CA THR A 330 15.84 -4.69 26.09
C THR A 330 15.56 -3.52 25.17
N GLN A 331 15.44 -2.32 25.73
CA GLN A 331 15.02 -1.11 25.01
C GLN A 331 16.09 -0.01 25.12
N LYS A 332 16.31 0.76 24.04
CA LYS A 332 17.10 2.00 24.10
C LYS A 332 16.19 3.16 24.51
N LYS A 333 16.59 3.91 25.55
CA LYS A 333 15.86 5.09 26.05
C LYS A 333 16.84 6.24 26.31
N ALA A 334 16.32 7.48 26.34
CA ALA A 334 17.05 8.69 26.75
C ALA A 334 18.49 8.80 26.20
N ASP A 335 18.68 8.51 24.91
CA ASP A 335 19.96 8.59 24.18
C ASP A 335 21.15 7.88 24.88
N GLY A 336 21.29 6.58 24.61
CA GLY A 336 22.38 5.74 25.09
C GLY A 336 22.11 4.95 26.38
N LEU A 337 20.90 4.98 26.94
CA LEU A 337 20.52 4.11 28.06
C LEU A 337 19.95 2.78 27.55
N PHE A 338 20.50 1.66 28.02
CA PHE A 338 19.97 0.32 27.73
C PHE A 338 19.16 -0.17 28.93
N VAL A 339 17.85 -0.27 28.72
CA VAL A 339 16.86 -0.63 29.76
C VAL A 339 16.46 -2.08 29.57
N HIS A 340 16.79 -2.93 30.54
CA HIS A 340 16.49 -4.36 30.52
C HIS A 340 15.18 -4.60 31.26
N LEU A 341 14.12 -4.95 30.53
CA LEU A 341 12.80 -5.23 31.07
C LEU A 341 12.71 -6.70 31.45
N GLY A 342 12.43 -7.00 32.71
CA GLY A 342 12.40 -8.37 33.18
C GLY A 342 11.65 -8.60 34.47
N LYS A 343 11.73 -9.84 34.95
CA LYS A 343 11.13 -10.28 36.22
C LYS A 343 12.18 -10.94 37.09
N VAL A 344 12.24 -10.57 38.36
CA VAL A 344 13.13 -11.22 39.34
C VAL A 344 12.65 -12.65 39.56
N ALA A 345 13.41 -13.62 39.07
CA ALA A 345 13.07 -15.03 39.15
C ALA A 345 13.43 -15.64 40.50
N LYS A 346 14.52 -15.16 41.12
CA LYS A 346 15.01 -15.63 42.42
C LYS A 346 15.68 -14.48 43.18
N GLY A 347 15.53 -14.48 44.51
CA GLY A 347 16.30 -13.60 45.40
C GLY A 347 15.83 -12.15 45.43
N THR A 348 16.75 -11.25 45.77
CA THR A 348 16.51 -9.79 45.82
C THR A 348 17.68 -9.08 45.17
N VAL A 349 17.41 -8.29 44.14
CA VAL A 349 18.40 -7.43 43.49
C VAL A 349 18.40 -6.06 44.17
N LYS A 350 19.59 -5.44 44.26
CA LYS A 350 19.77 -4.07 44.77
C LYS A 350 20.59 -3.25 43.78
N THR A 351 20.40 -1.93 43.81
CA THR A 351 21.33 -1.00 43.15
C THR A 351 22.75 -1.18 43.71
N GLY A 352 23.75 -1.06 42.85
CA GLY A 352 25.16 -1.32 43.15
C GLY A 352 25.58 -2.80 43.12
N ALA A 353 24.66 -3.74 42.89
CA ALA A 353 25.00 -5.17 42.81
C ALA A 353 25.84 -5.49 41.57
N ALA A 354 26.89 -6.28 41.75
CA ALA A 354 27.63 -6.89 40.64
C ALA A 354 26.78 -8.00 40.00
N VAL A 355 26.76 -8.04 38.67
CA VAL A 355 25.97 -8.97 37.88
C VAL A 355 26.74 -9.55 36.71
N GLU A 356 26.42 -10.79 36.35
CA GLU A 356 26.71 -11.42 35.07
C GLU A 356 25.47 -11.27 34.18
N LEU A 357 25.68 -10.76 32.97
CA LEU A 357 24.68 -10.57 31.93
C LEU A 357 24.90 -11.62 30.84
N LYS A 358 23.89 -12.43 30.52
CA LYS A 358 23.95 -13.47 29.49
C LYS A 358 22.77 -13.41 28.54
N VAL A 359 23.05 -13.09 27.27
CA VAL A 359 22.06 -13.04 26.19
C VAL A 359 21.60 -14.46 25.81
N ASP A 360 20.34 -14.60 25.42
CA ASP A 360 19.83 -15.81 24.78
C ASP A 360 20.42 -15.95 23.36
N HIS A 361 21.46 -16.78 23.27
CA HIS A 361 22.18 -17.07 22.03
C HIS A 361 21.26 -17.53 20.89
N ALA A 362 20.26 -18.37 21.19
CA ALA A 362 19.39 -18.93 20.16
C ALA A 362 18.48 -17.84 19.57
N ARG A 363 17.98 -16.93 20.41
CA ARG A 363 17.24 -15.75 19.94
C ARG A 363 18.14 -14.80 19.16
N ARG A 364 19.30 -14.44 19.72
CA ARG A 364 20.26 -13.51 19.09
C ARG A 364 20.70 -13.99 17.72
N SER A 365 20.98 -15.28 17.56
CA SER A 365 21.37 -15.85 16.26
C SER A 365 20.27 -15.71 15.21
N LYS A 366 19.00 -15.88 15.58
CA LYS A 366 17.87 -15.66 14.65
C LYS A 366 17.69 -14.18 14.29
N LEU A 367 17.84 -13.27 15.26
CA LEU A 367 17.81 -11.83 15.00
C LEU A 367 18.93 -11.42 14.04
N ARG A 368 20.16 -11.90 14.27
CA ARG A 368 21.31 -11.67 13.37
C ARG A 368 21.04 -12.21 11.95
N ALA A 369 20.52 -13.42 11.83
CA ALA A 369 20.19 -14.03 10.53
C ALA A 369 19.15 -13.20 9.78
N ASN A 370 18.05 -12.83 10.43
CA ASN A 370 17.01 -11.99 9.85
C ASN A 370 17.52 -10.58 9.51
N HIS A 371 18.37 -9.98 10.35
CA HIS A 371 18.95 -8.67 10.07
C HIS A 371 19.84 -8.72 8.83
N SER A 372 20.77 -9.67 8.78
CA SER A 372 21.66 -9.84 7.64
C SER A 372 20.91 -10.19 6.35
N ALA A 373 19.84 -11.00 6.43
CA ALA A 373 18.98 -11.26 5.27
C ALA A 373 18.27 -10.00 4.77
N THR A 374 17.87 -9.07 5.65
CA THR A 374 17.29 -7.79 5.23
C THR A 374 18.23 -7.01 4.32
N HIS A 375 19.53 -6.96 4.63
CA HIS A 375 20.53 -6.30 3.79
C HIS A 375 20.69 -6.96 2.42
N LEU A 376 20.75 -8.31 2.38
CA LEU A 376 20.84 -9.05 1.13
C LEU A 376 19.59 -8.86 0.25
N ILE A 377 18.41 -8.90 0.86
CA ILE A 377 17.14 -8.65 0.17
C ILE A 377 17.07 -7.20 -0.34
N HIS A 378 17.53 -6.23 0.45
CA HIS A 378 17.53 -4.83 0.06
C HIS A 378 18.39 -4.57 -1.18
N GLU A 379 19.60 -5.13 -1.21
CA GLU A 379 20.47 -5.04 -2.38
C GLU A 379 19.85 -5.75 -3.60
N ALA A 380 19.34 -6.97 -3.43
CA ALA A 380 18.69 -7.71 -4.51
C ALA A 380 17.48 -6.96 -5.09
N LEU A 381 16.65 -6.35 -4.25
CA LEU A 381 15.53 -5.50 -4.70
C LEU A 381 16.01 -4.30 -5.52
N ARG A 382 17.16 -3.72 -5.20
CA ARG A 382 17.73 -2.58 -5.96
C ARG A 382 18.27 -3.02 -7.30
N GLU A 383 18.89 -4.20 -7.39
CA GLU A 383 19.35 -4.75 -8.67
C GLU A 383 18.19 -5.12 -9.59
N VAL A 384 17.13 -5.73 -9.05
CA VAL A 384 15.96 -6.17 -9.84
C VAL A 384 15.03 -5.02 -10.20
N LEU A 385 14.69 -4.16 -9.23
CA LEU A 385 13.66 -3.13 -9.41
C LEU A 385 14.24 -1.76 -9.77
N GLY A 386 15.49 -1.48 -9.38
CA GLY A 386 16.17 -0.20 -9.60
C GLY A 386 16.64 0.50 -8.32
N THR A 387 17.58 1.43 -8.47
CA THR A 387 18.27 2.13 -7.36
C THR A 387 17.40 3.08 -6.55
N HIS A 388 16.16 3.35 -6.99
CA HIS A 388 15.15 4.13 -6.26
C HIS A 388 14.52 3.39 -5.08
N VAL A 389 14.73 2.07 -5.00
CA VAL A 389 14.34 1.28 -3.85
C VAL A 389 15.16 1.73 -2.65
N ALA A 390 14.46 2.24 -1.63
CA ALA A 390 15.02 2.71 -0.39
C ALA A 390 14.14 2.26 0.77
N GLN A 391 14.76 1.99 1.92
CA GLN A 391 14.07 1.61 3.14
C GLN A 391 13.08 2.70 3.60
N LYS A 392 11.87 2.28 3.96
CA LYS A 392 10.80 3.07 4.59
C LYS A 392 10.37 2.52 5.95
N GLY A 393 10.78 1.31 6.28
CA GLY A 393 10.52 0.67 7.57
C GLY A 393 11.16 -0.71 7.63
N SER A 394 11.48 -1.17 8.84
CA SER A 394 12.07 -2.49 9.05
C SER A 394 11.56 -3.07 10.38
N LEU A 395 11.37 -4.39 10.42
CA LEU A 395 11.19 -5.18 11.64
C LEU A 395 12.00 -6.46 11.46
N VAL A 396 12.92 -6.70 12.39
CA VAL A 396 13.73 -7.90 12.51
C VAL A 396 13.37 -8.55 13.84
N ALA A 397 12.55 -9.60 13.74
CA ALA A 397 12.06 -10.40 14.85
C ALA A 397 12.77 -11.77 14.85
N PRO A 398 12.73 -12.58 15.92
CA PRO A 398 13.38 -13.88 15.93
C PRO A 398 12.71 -14.92 15.02
N ASP A 399 11.45 -14.72 14.64
CA ASP A 399 10.66 -15.66 13.84
C ASP A 399 10.46 -15.21 12.39
N ARG A 400 10.65 -13.92 12.09
CA ARG A 400 10.49 -13.34 10.74
C ARG A 400 11.20 -12.00 10.58
N LEU A 401 11.32 -11.56 9.33
CA LEU A 401 11.64 -10.18 8.99
C LEU A 401 10.54 -9.55 8.14
N ARG A 402 10.45 -8.23 8.23
CA ARG A 402 9.55 -7.39 7.43
C ARG A 402 10.29 -6.14 7.00
N PHE A 403 10.27 -5.86 5.70
CA PHE A 403 11.02 -4.76 5.11
C PHE A 403 10.13 -3.94 4.20
N ASP A 404 9.98 -2.66 4.54
CA ASP A 404 9.15 -1.71 3.79
C ASP A 404 10.05 -0.87 2.89
N ILE A 405 9.75 -0.81 1.60
CA ILE A 405 10.56 -0.15 0.58
C ILE A 405 9.76 0.86 -0.23
N SER A 406 10.45 1.89 -0.77
CA SER A 406 9.88 2.74 -1.81
C SER A 406 9.77 2.00 -3.13
N HIS A 407 8.54 1.70 -3.54
CA HIS A 407 8.26 1.15 -4.85
C HIS A 407 6.78 1.40 -5.24
N ASN A 408 6.53 1.82 -6.48
CA ASN A 408 5.22 2.34 -6.90
C ASN A 408 4.26 1.29 -7.48
N LYS A 409 4.75 0.09 -7.76
CA LYS A 409 4.02 -1.01 -8.42
C LYS A 409 4.02 -2.27 -7.54
N PRO A 410 3.08 -3.21 -7.71
CA PRO A 410 3.24 -4.56 -7.18
C PRO A 410 4.48 -5.21 -7.80
N ILE A 411 5.18 -6.02 -7.00
CA ILE A 411 6.33 -6.79 -7.47
C ILE A 411 5.80 -8.13 -7.97
N SER A 412 6.17 -8.50 -9.19
CA SER A 412 5.73 -9.76 -9.81
C SER A 412 6.32 -10.98 -9.11
N SER A 413 5.70 -12.15 -9.31
CA SER A 413 6.22 -13.43 -8.79
C SER A 413 7.65 -13.68 -9.23
N ASP A 414 7.95 -13.39 -10.50
CA ASP A 414 9.23 -13.68 -11.12
C ASP A 414 10.31 -12.73 -10.59
N GLU A 415 9.98 -11.46 -10.36
CA GLU A 415 10.87 -10.51 -9.69
C GLU A 415 11.15 -10.91 -8.23
N LEU A 416 10.15 -11.38 -7.48
CA LEU A 416 10.36 -11.87 -6.11
C LEU A 416 11.22 -13.14 -6.07
N GLU A 417 11.01 -14.06 -7.03
CA GLU A 417 11.82 -15.26 -7.17
C GLU A 417 13.28 -14.90 -7.47
N GLU A 418 13.52 -13.93 -8.36
CA GLU A 418 14.86 -13.44 -8.66
C GLU A 418 15.54 -12.79 -7.44
N VAL A 419 14.80 -11.96 -6.69
CA VAL A 419 15.32 -11.36 -5.44
C VAL A 419 15.70 -12.44 -4.43
N GLU A 420 14.85 -13.44 -4.23
CA GLU A 420 15.12 -14.57 -3.34
C GLU A 420 16.34 -15.37 -3.81
N ARG A 421 16.45 -15.62 -5.11
CA ARG A 421 17.59 -16.33 -5.72
C ARG A 421 18.90 -15.58 -5.45
N MET A 422 18.96 -14.29 -5.77
CA MET A 422 20.15 -13.45 -5.54
C MET A 422 20.56 -13.40 -4.07
N ALA A 423 19.61 -13.23 -3.15
CA ALA A 423 19.91 -13.25 -1.72
C ALA A 423 20.51 -14.59 -1.29
N ASN A 424 19.94 -15.71 -1.74
CA ASN A 424 20.43 -17.05 -1.40
C ASN A 424 21.77 -17.39 -2.07
N GLU A 425 22.10 -16.84 -3.23
CA GLU A 425 23.44 -16.96 -3.83
C GLU A 425 24.52 -16.43 -2.88
N ILE A 426 24.26 -15.29 -2.24
CA ILE A 426 25.17 -14.70 -1.26
C ILE A 426 25.22 -15.52 0.04
N VAL A 427 24.08 -16.08 0.49
CA VAL A 427 24.03 -16.97 1.66
C VAL A 427 24.95 -18.18 1.45
N VAL A 428 24.86 -18.83 0.28
CA VAL A 428 25.64 -20.04 -0.03
C VAL A 428 27.14 -19.78 -0.16
N GLN A 429 27.57 -18.55 -0.43
CA GLN A 429 29.00 -18.19 -0.42
C GLN A 429 29.67 -18.46 0.94
N ASN A 430 28.89 -18.44 2.03
CA ASN A 430 29.40 -18.54 3.41
C ASN A 430 30.57 -17.56 3.68
N SER A 431 30.49 -16.38 3.08
CA SER A 431 31.53 -15.36 3.15
C SER A 431 31.53 -14.67 4.53
N PRO A 432 32.69 -14.25 5.06
CA PRO A 432 32.73 -13.47 6.29
C PRO A 432 31.96 -12.16 6.16
N VAL A 433 31.19 -11.81 7.20
CA VAL A 433 30.59 -10.48 7.36
C VAL A 433 31.58 -9.59 8.11
N THR A 434 31.96 -8.47 7.50
CA THR A 434 32.96 -7.56 8.07
C THR A 434 32.32 -6.24 8.49
N THR A 435 32.84 -5.67 9.57
CA THR A 435 32.34 -4.39 10.11
C THR A 435 33.51 -3.46 10.37
N ARG A 436 33.37 -2.20 9.97
CA ARG A 436 34.40 -1.17 10.15
C ARG A 436 33.77 0.11 10.71
N LEU A 437 34.48 0.75 11.63
CA LEU A 437 34.18 2.11 12.07
C LEU A 437 34.96 3.08 11.18
N MET A 438 34.29 4.07 10.63
CA MET A 438 34.91 5.10 9.78
C MET A 438 34.08 6.38 9.78
N SER A 439 34.62 7.45 9.21
CA SER A 439 33.86 8.68 8.99
C SER A 439 32.72 8.47 7.99
N VAL A 440 31.69 9.32 8.05
CA VAL A 440 30.57 9.27 7.09
C VAL A 440 31.06 9.45 5.65
N ASP A 441 32.01 10.37 5.44
CA ASP A 441 32.57 10.66 4.11
C ASP A 441 33.34 9.47 3.54
N ASP A 442 34.16 8.80 4.36
CA ASP A 442 34.89 7.59 3.94
C ASP A 442 33.92 6.44 3.62
N ALA A 443 32.86 6.28 4.42
CA ALA A 443 31.84 5.25 4.18
C ALA A 443 31.15 5.46 2.83
N ILE A 444 30.76 6.71 2.52
CA ILE A 444 30.14 7.05 1.24
C ILE A 444 31.13 6.79 0.08
N ALA A 445 32.41 7.14 0.25
CA ALA A 445 33.45 6.92 -0.76
C ALA A 445 33.67 5.43 -1.07
N GLU A 446 33.51 4.55 -0.08
CA GLU A 446 33.57 3.10 -0.25
C GLU A 446 32.28 2.48 -0.84
N GLY A 447 31.28 3.31 -1.13
CA GLY A 447 30.00 2.89 -1.70
C GLY A 447 28.99 2.41 -0.65
N ALA A 448 29.21 2.75 0.63
CA ALA A 448 28.21 2.49 1.66
C ALA A 448 26.94 3.29 1.38
N MET A 449 25.80 2.61 1.46
CA MET A 449 24.52 3.28 1.36
C MET A 449 24.19 3.96 2.69
N ALA A 450 24.00 5.28 2.66
CA ALA A 450 23.39 6.00 3.76
C ALA A 450 21.88 5.72 3.77
N LEU A 451 21.35 5.25 4.89
CA LEU A 451 19.89 5.17 5.09
C LEU A 451 19.37 6.60 5.25
N PHE A 452 18.55 7.03 4.30
CA PHE A 452 18.04 8.40 4.20
C PHE A 452 17.15 8.76 5.41
N GLY A 453 17.53 9.78 6.18
CA GLY A 453 16.72 10.35 7.26
C GLY A 453 17.23 10.08 8.68
N GLU A 454 18.27 9.29 8.84
CA GLU A 454 18.95 9.11 10.15
C GLU A 454 20.03 10.19 10.34
N LYS A 455 20.14 10.73 11.56
CA LYS A 455 21.27 11.57 11.95
C LYS A 455 22.40 10.63 12.37
N TYR A 456 23.52 10.68 11.65
CA TYR A 456 24.73 9.94 12.01
C TYR A 456 25.64 10.80 12.88
N GLY A 457 26.36 10.16 13.80
CA GLY A 457 27.48 10.81 14.50
C GLY A 457 28.70 10.94 13.59
N ASP A 458 29.80 11.49 14.12
CA ASP A 458 31.04 11.71 13.37
C ASP A 458 31.70 10.39 12.89
N GLU A 459 31.44 9.29 13.59
CA GLU A 459 31.85 7.93 13.21
C GLU A 459 30.63 7.02 13.02
N VAL A 460 30.65 6.23 11.95
CA VAL A 460 29.60 5.28 11.59
C VAL A 460 30.14 3.86 11.46
N ARG A 461 29.28 2.89 11.76
CA ARG A 461 29.57 1.47 11.59
C ARG A 461 29.08 1.00 10.22
N VAL A 462 30.02 0.67 9.34
CA VAL A 462 29.75 0.08 8.02
C VAL A 462 29.78 -1.43 8.13
N VAL A 463 28.79 -2.09 7.56
CA VAL A 463 28.69 -3.54 7.48
C VAL A 463 28.78 -3.94 6.01
N SER A 464 29.63 -4.93 5.72
CA SER A 464 29.82 -5.46 4.37
C SER A 464 29.56 -6.97 4.33
N MET A 465 28.79 -7.43 3.34
CA MET A 465 28.39 -8.83 3.19
C MET A 465 28.50 -9.29 1.74
N GLY A 466 29.03 -10.49 1.54
CA GLY A 466 29.01 -11.16 0.24
C GLY A 466 29.91 -10.54 -0.82
N THR A 467 30.05 -11.24 -1.93
CA THR A 467 30.64 -10.72 -3.17
C THR A 467 29.60 -10.79 -4.29
N GLY A 468 29.36 -9.68 -4.98
CA GLY A 468 28.47 -9.64 -6.13
C GLY A 468 28.98 -10.54 -7.25
N LEU A 469 28.12 -11.41 -7.76
CA LEU A 469 28.46 -12.37 -8.83
C LEU A 469 28.22 -11.78 -10.24
N HIS A 470 27.31 -10.82 -10.33
CA HIS A 470 26.78 -10.29 -11.58
C HIS A 470 26.61 -8.77 -11.50
N GLY A 471 26.22 -8.16 -12.61
CA GLY A 471 25.87 -6.73 -12.67
C GLY A 471 27.04 -5.78 -12.40
N ALA A 472 26.70 -4.55 -12.02
CA ALA A 472 27.66 -3.48 -11.77
C ALA A 472 28.57 -3.72 -10.55
N LYS A 473 28.17 -4.66 -9.66
CA LYS A 473 28.89 -5.03 -8.45
C LYS A 473 29.66 -6.36 -8.56
N ALA A 474 29.82 -6.90 -9.77
CA ALA A 474 30.61 -8.11 -9.98
C ALA A 474 32.02 -7.98 -9.37
N ASN A 475 32.40 -8.95 -8.53
CA ASN A 475 33.66 -9.00 -7.77
C ASN A 475 33.86 -7.86 -6.75
N ARG A 476 32.79 -7.21 -6.30
CA ARG A 476 32.81 -6.21 -5.22
C ARG A 476 31.92 -6.67 -4.07
N PRO A 477 32.05 -6.09 -2.86
CA PRO A 477 31.11 -6.36 -1.77
C PRO A 477 29.67 -6.18 -2.24
N TYR A 478 28.82 -7.16 -1.94
CA TYR A 478 27.43 -7.18 -2.44
C TYR A 478 26.59 -6.11 -1.74
N SER A 479 26.43 -6.24 -0.43
CA SER A 479 25.82 -5.22 0.44
C SER A 479 26.90 -4.50 1.24
N VAL A 480 26.84 -3.17 1.24
CA VAL A 480 27.68 -2.26 2.05
C VAL A 480 26.77 -1.16 2.60
N GLU A 481 26.48 -1.21 3.90
CA GLU A 481 25.45 -0.37 4.51
C GLU A 481 25.88 0.15 5.89
N LEU A 482 25.43 1.36 6.22
CA LEU A 482 25.56 1.89 7.58
C LEU A 482 24.55 1.16 8.49
N CYS A 483 25.04 0.38 9.44
CA CYS A 483 24.16 -0.36 10.34
C CYS A 483 24.76 -0.56 11.74
N GLY A 484 24.03 -0.05 12.73
CA GLY A 484 24.29 -0.28 14.16
C GLY A 484 23.65 -1.56 14.70
N GLY A 485 23.23 -2.49 13.84
CA GLY A 485 22.62 -3.76 14.20
C GLY A 485 23.61 -4.87 14.50
N THR A 486 23.12 -5.95 15.11
CA THR A 486 23.91 -7.19 15.21
C THR A 486 23.74 -8.01 13.94
N HIS A 487 24.84 -8.54 13.41
CA HIS A 487 24.84 -9.37 12.19
C HIS A 487 25.45 -10.74 12.43
N VAL A 488 25.18 -11.65 11.50
CA VAL A 488 25.86 -12.95 11.47
C VAL A 488 27.37 -12.78 11.27
N LYS A 489 28.16 -13.80 11.62
CA LYS A 489 29.62 -13.78 11.38
C LYS A 489 29.96 -14.15 9.94
N SER A 490 29.15 -15.02 9.34
CA SER A 490 29.28 -15.44 7.95
C SER A 490 27.92 -15.49 7.28
N THR A 491 27.84 -15.22 5.98
CA THR A 491 26.55 -15.20 5.25
C THR A 491 25.83 -16.55 5.30
N GLY A 492 26.56 -17.66 5.48
CA GLY A 492 25.99 -19.00 5.60
C GLY A 492 25.24 -19.23 6.92
N ASP A 493 25.54 -18.47 7.98
CA ASP A 493 24.81 -18.54 9.26
C ASP A 493 23.34 -18.07 9.13
N ILE A 494 22.97 -17.41 8.02
CA ILE A 494 21.58 -17.10 7.67
C ILE A 494 20.80 -18.39 7.34
N GLY A 495 21.50 -19.39 6.79
CA GLY A 495 20.97 -20.70 6.40
C GLY A 495 20.21 -20.68 5.08
N LEU A 496 19.04 -20.04 5.05
CA LEU A 496 18.16 -19.94 3.90
C LEU A 496 17.36 -18.65 4.01
N VAL A 497 17.05 -17.99 2.89
CA VAL A 497 16.09 -16.88 2.83
C VAL A 497 14.87 -17.34 2.04
N ARG A 498 13.67 -17.13 2.59
CA ARG A 498 12.39 -17.40 1.91
C ARG A 498 11.48 -16.19 1.99
N ILE A 499 11.17 -15.58 0.85
CA ILE A 499 10.19 -14.50 0.72
C ILE A 499 8.79 -15.11 0.74
N LEU A 500 7.92 -14.53 1.56
CA LEU A 500 6.53 -14.97 1.73
C LEU A 500 5.58 -14.19 0.82
N SER A 501 5.74 -12.87 0.78
CA SER A 501 4.78 -12.01 0.09
C SER A 501 5.30 -10.59 -0.12
N ASP A 502 4.70 -9.94 -1.12
CA ASP A 502 4.71 -8.50 -1.37
C ASP A 502 3.31 -7.92 -1.10
N SER A 503 3.21 -6.81 -0.36
CA SER A 503 1.93 -6.13 -0.06
C SER A 503 2.04 -4.60 -0.08
N ALA A 504 0.95 -3.90 -0.40
CA ALA A 504 0.91 -2.44 -0.35
C ALA A 504 0.63 -1.96 1.08
N VAL A 505 1.50 -1.11 1.63
CA VAL A 505 1.29 -0.49 2.96
C VAL A 505 0.74 0.93 2.81
N ALA A 506 1.29 1.69 1.86
CA ALA A 506 0.89 3.05 1.56
C ALA A 506 1.17 3.37 0.08
N ALA A 507 0.70 4.52 -0.40
CA ALA A 507 1.02 4.97 -1.75
C ALA A 507 2.55 5.09 -1.93
N GLY A 508 3.11 4.29 -2.84
CA GLY A 508 4.55 4.25 -3.13
C GLY A 508 5.39 3.43 -2.14
N VAL A 509 4.76 2.67 -1.23
CA VAL A 509 5.46 1.83 -0.26
C VAL A 509 4.97 0.38 -0.33
N ARG A 510 5.92 -0.54 -0.55
CA ARG A 510 5.70 -2.00 -0.59
C ARG A 510 6.33 -2.65 0.63
N ARG A 511 5.71 -3.71 1.15
CA ARG A 511 6.21 -4.52 2.26
C ARG A 511 6.55 -5.90 1.78
N ILE A 512 7.79 -6.29 2.03
CA ILE A 512 8.30 -7.65 1.86
C ILE A 512 8.30 -8.33 3.22
N GLU A 513 7.71 -9.52 3.29
CA GLU A 513 7.84 -10.41 4.45
C GLU A 513 8.68 -11.61 4.05
N ALA A 514 9.64 -11.98 4.91
CA ALA A 514 10.52 -13.12 4.65
C ALA A 514 10.86 -13.86 5.95
N LEU A 515 11.33 -15.10 5.78
CA LEU A 515 11.80 -15.98 6.84
C LEU A 515 13.26 -16.36 6.56
N THR A 516 13.99 -16.68 7.63
CA THR A 516 15.34 -17.25 7.51
C THR A 516 15.51 -18.58 8.24
N GLY A 517 16.55 -19.32 7.88
CA GLY A 517 17.02 -20.52 8.56
C GLY A 517 15.92 -21.53 8.86
N GLU A 518 15.81 -21.94 10.12
CA GLU A 518 14.84 -22.96 10.56
C GLU A 518 13.37 -22.55 10.36
N ALA A 519 13.05 -21.26 10.45
CA ALA A 519 11.69 -20.78 10.20
C ALA A 519 11.33 -20.92 8.71
N ALA A 520 12.25 -20.58 7.81
CA ALA A 520 12.09 -20.79 6.38
C ALA A 520 11.97 -22.29 6.04
N ARG A 521 12.83 -23.13 6.61
CA ARG A 521 12.79 -24.59 6.42
C ARG A 521 11.45 -25.20 6.84
N LYS A 522 10.95 -24.85 8.03
CA LYS A 522 9.64 -25.31 8.52
C LYS A 522 8.48 -24.85 7.63
N HIS A 523 8.55 -23.62 7.12
CA HIS A 523 7.54 -23.11 6.19
C HIS A 523 7.50 -23.94 4.90
N LEU A 524 8.67 -24.26 4.32
CA LEU A 524 8.77 -25.09 3.12
C LEU A 524 8.29 -26.53 3.35
N ASP A 525 8.68 -27.15 4.47
CA ASP A 525 8.19 -28.48 4.87
C ASP A 525 6.66 -28.49 4.99
N GLU A 526 6.08 -27.40 5.52
CA GLU A 526 4.64 -27.28 5.64
C GLU A 526 3.95 -27.14 4.27
N GLN A 527 4.52 -26.38 3.33
CA GLN A 527 4.00 -26.30 1.96
C GLN A 527 4.05 -27.65 1.25
N ASP A 528 5.17 -28.38 1.37
CA ASP A 528 5.31 -29.73 0.80
C ASP A 528 4.29 -30.70 1.40
N ARG A 529 4.09 -30.67 2.72
CA ARG A 529 3.07 -31.49 3.39
C ARG A 529 1.66 -31.19 2.89
N ARG A 530 1.31 -29.92 2.70
CA ARG A 530 0.00 -29.50 2.16
C ARG A 530 -0.19 -29.99 0.73
N LEU A 531 0.83 -29.86 -0.12
CA LEU A 531 0.78 -30.35 -1.50
C LEU A 531 0.66 -31.88 -1.56
N LYS A 532 1.42 -32.62 -0.75
CA LYS A 532 1.31 -34.08 -0.64
C LYS A 532 -0.07 -34.52 -0.15
N ALA A 533 -0.68 -33.81 0.79
CA ALA A 533 -2.04 -34.10 1.25
C ALA A 533 -3.08 -33.90 0.13
N ALA A 534 -2.95 -32.83 -0.66
CA ALA A 534 -3.79 -32.59 -1.83
C ALA A 534 -3.60 -33.70 -2.90
N ALA A 535 -2.35 -34.04 -3.22
CA ALA A 535 -2.00 -35.10 -4.15
C ALA A 535 -2.56 -36.47 -3.73
N ALA A 536 -2.45 -36.81 -2.44
CA ALA A 536 -2.98 -38.04 -1.88
C ALA A 536 -4.52 -38.11 -1.99
N THR A 537 -5.21 -36.99 -1.74
CA THR A 537 -6.67 -36.88 -1.91
C THR A 537 -7.08 -37.12 -3.35
N LEU A 538 -6.31 -36.58 -4.30
CA LEU A 538 -6.52 -36.73 -5.74
C LEU A 538 -5.97 -38.05 -6.32
N LYS A 539 -5.25 -38.84 -5.50
CA LYS A 539 -4.58 -40.10 -5.87
C LYS A 539 -3.60 -39.96 -7.05
N ILE A 540 -2.78 -38.91 -7.02
CA ILE A 540 -1.80 -38.58 -8.05
C ILE A 540 -0.47 -38.16 -7.42
N SER A 541 0.55 -37.91 -8.24
CA SER A 541 1.81 -37.30 -7.79
C SER A 541 1.61 -35.80 -7.48
N PRO A 542 2.35 -35.21 -6.52
CA PRO A 542 2.39 -33.77 -6.29
C PRO A 542 2.58 -32.92 -7.56
N ALA A 543 3.39 -33.39 -8.51
CA ALA A 543 3.65 -32.70 -9.78
C ALA A 543 2.41 -32.58 -10.67
N ASP A 544 1.48 -33.53 -10.58
CA ASP A 544 0.27 -33.58 -11.41
C ASP A 544 -0.92 -32.84 -10.77
N VAL A 545 -0.75 -32.29 -9.56
CA VAL A 545 -1.84 -31.63 -8.83
C VAL A 545 -2.44 -30.47 -9.63
N PRO A 546 -1.65 -29.53 -10.21
CA PRO A 546 -2.22 -28.42 -10.96
C PRO A 546 -3.09 -28.89 -12.14
N SER A 547 -2.55 -29.77 -12.99
CA SER A 547 -3.26 -30.27 -14.18
C SER A 547 -4.50 -31.10 -13.81
N ARG A 548 -4.45 -31.88 -12.72
CA ARG A 548 -5.61 -32.63 -12.25
C ARG A 548 -6.70 -31.73 -11.68
N VAL A 549 -6.34 -30.65 -10.98
CA VAL A 549 -7.30 -29.67 -10.49
C VAL A 549 -7.98 -28.96 -11.66
N GLU A 550 -7.24 -28.53 -12.68
CA GLU A 550 -7.81 -27.96 -13.90
C GLU A 550 -8.78 -28.93 -14.60
N ALA A 551 -8.36 -30.18 -14.77
CA ALA A 551 -9.21 -31.22 -15.36
C ALA A 551 -10.50 -31.45 -14.56
N LEU A 552 -10.43 -31.47 -13.22
CA LEU A 552 -11.59 -31.61 -12.35
C LEU A 552 -12.53 -30.40 -12.41
N LEU A 553 -12.00 -29.19 -12.57
CA LEU A 553 -12.82 -27.99 -12.74
C LEU A 553 -13.57 -28.01 -14.08
N GLU A 554 -12.90 -28.45 -15.15
CA GLU A 554 -13.54 -28.60 -16.47
C GLU A 554 -14.55 -29.76 -16.49
N GLU A 555 -14.22 -30.90 -15.87
CA GLU A 555 -15.15 -32.02 -15.68
C GLU A 555 -16.38 -31.58 -14.89
N ARG A 556 -16.20 -30.81 -13.81
CA ARG A 556 -17.31 -30.25 -13.03
C ARG A 556 -18.19 -29.34 -13.87
N LYS A 557 -17.62 -28.41 -14.65
CA LYS A 557 -18.40 -27.54 -15.56
C LYS A 557 -19.18 -28.36 -16.59
N LYS A 558 -18.57 -29.41 -17.14
CA LYS A 558 -19.22 -30.32 -18.09
C LYS A 558 -20.37 -31.07 -17.43
N LEU A 559 -20.18 -31.65 -16.25
CA LEU A 559 -21.21 -32.34 -15.50
C LEU A 559 -22.36 -31.41 -15.09
N GLU A 560 -22.06 -30.16 -14.69
CA GLU A 560 -23.09 -29.15 -14.41
C GLU A 560 -23.93 -28.83 -15.66
N LYS A 561 -23.31 -28.75 -16.84
CA LYS A 561 -24.01 -28.56 -18.11
C LYS A 561 -24.85 -29.78 -18.49
N GLU A 562 -24.29 -30.99 -18.42
CA GLU A 562 -25.00 -32.23 -18.70
C GLU A 562 -26.18 -32.45 -17.75
N LEU A 563 -26.03 -32.13 -16.46
CA LEU A 563 -27.11 -32.16 -15.48
C LEU A 563 -28.24 -31.21 -15.85
N THR A 564 -27.90 -30.00 -16.32
CA THR A 564 -28.88 -29.01 -16.78
C THR A 564 -29.62 -29.51 -18.03
N GLU A 565 -28.90 -30.09 -19.00
CA GLU A 565 -29.49 -30.67 -20.21
C GLU A 565 -30.37 -31.88 -19.89
N ALA A 566 -29.94 -32.77 -18.99
CA ALA A 566 -30.71 -33.92 -18.55
C ALA A 566 -32.00 -33.49 -17.84
N ARG A 567 -31.93 -32.51 -16.94
CA ARG A 567 -33.10 -31.90 -16.28
C ARG A 567 -34.06 -31.27 -17.30
N LYS A 568 -33.52 -30.60 -18.33
CA LYS A 568 -34.33 -30.05 -19.44
C LYS A 568 -35.05 -31.15 -20.22
N LYS A 569 -34.36 -32.26 -20.57
CA LYS A 569 -34.98 -33.40 -21.26
C LYS A 569 -36.05 -34.09 -20.41
N LEU A 570 -35.81 -34.26 -19.11
CA LEU A 570 -36.81 -34.82 -18.18
C LEU A 570 -38.06 -33.92 -18.09
N ALA A 571 -37.87 -32.60 -17.96
CA ALA A 571 -38.96 -31.63 -17.93
C ALA A 571 -39.80 -31.60 -19.23
N LEU A 572 -39.16 -31.89 -20.37
CA LEU A 572 -39.81 -31.96 -21.69
C LEU A 572 -40.41 -33.35 -22.01
N GLY A 573 -40.32 -34.33 -21.10
CA GLY A 573 -41.01 -35.62 -21.22
C GLY A 573 -40.14 -36.85 -21.56
N GLY A 574 -38.83 -36.78 -21.32
CA GLY A 574 -37.89 -37.88 -21.61
C GLY A 574 -37.80 -39.01 -20.57
N GLY A 575 -38.72 -39.11 -19.62
CA GLY A 575 -38.77 -40.20 -18.62
C GLY A 575 -40.00 -41.05 -18.85
N SER A 576 -39.82 -42.36 -19.06
CA SER A 576 -40.87 -43.35 -19.22
C SER A 576 -41.81 -43.38 -18.00
N ALA A 577 -42.87 -42.59 -18.07
CA ALA A 577 -44.18 -42.88 -17.50
C ALA A 577 -45.19 -42.64 -18.63
N ALA A 578 -45.55 -43.73 -19.30
CA ALA A 578 -46.62 -43.79 -20.26
C ALA A 578 -47.97 -43.57 -19.54
N ALA A 579 -48.34 -42.30 -19.36
CA ALA A 579 -49.66 -41.76 -19.02
C ALA A 579 -49.46 -40.24 -18.84
N ASP A 580 -49.40 -39.39 -19.85
CA ASP A 580 -50.51 -38.92 -20.69
C ASP A 580 -49.89 -38.18 -21.89
N VAL A 581 -49.63 -38.89 -22.99
CA VAL A 581 -49.17 -38.27 -24.26
C VAL A 581 -50.34 -37.54 -24.98
N THR A 582 -51.44 -37.31 -24.28
CA THR A 582 -52.60 -36.51 -24.70
C THR A 582 -52.44 -35.01 -24.42
N ALA A 583 -51.48 -34.58 -23.60
CA ALA A 583 -51.28 -33.16 -23.23
C ALA A 583 -50.43 -32.33 -24.22
N ALA A 584 -49.84 -32.94 -25.26
CA ALA A 584 -48.97 -32.22 -26.21
C ALA A 584 -49.73 -31.35 -27.23
N ASN A 585 -51.07 -31.51 -27.33
CA ASN A 585 -51.92 -30.80 -28.29
C ASN A 585 -53.12 -30.13 -27.59
N GLU A 586 -52.96 -29.66 -26.35
CA GLU A 586 -54.03 -28.88 -25.72
C GLU A 586 -54.17 -27.54 -26.46
N THR A 587 -55.36 -27.28 -27.00
CA THR A 587 -55.70 -26.02 -27.66
C THR A 587 -56.66 -25.25 -26.76
N VAL A 588 -56.28 -24.03 -26.39
CA VAL A 588 -57.06 -23.13 -25.54
C VAL A 588 -57.32 -21.87 -26.35
N ALA A 589 -58.59 -21.45 -26.50
CA ALA A 589 -58.97 -20.28 -27.31
C ALA A 589 -58.39 -20.26 -28.75
N GLY A 590 -58.23 -21.44 -29.35
CA GLY A 590 -57.68 -21.63 -30.70
C GLY A 590 -56.15 -21.55 -30.80
N VAL A 591 -55.42 -21.49 -29.69
CA VAL A 591 -53.94 -21.47 -29.65
C VAL A 591 -53.39 -22.67 -28.88
N GLY A 592 -52.21 -23.18 -29.27
CA GLY A 592 -51.55 -24.27 -28.54
C GLY A 592 -51.17 -23.85 -27.13
N PHE A 593 -51.35 -24.73 -26.14
CA PHE A 593 -51.00 -24.48 -24.74
C PHE A 593 -50.14 -25.62 -24.18
N LEU A 594 -49.06 -25.27 -23.47
CA LEU A 594 -48.21 -26.21 -22.75
C LEU A 594 -47.93 -25.70 -21.34
N GLY A 595 -48.65 -26.23 -20.36
CA GLY A 595 -48.44 -25.95 -18.95
C GLY A 595 -47.81 -27.14 -18.22
N LYS A 596 -46.67 -26.96 -17.55
CA LYS A 596 -46.06 -28.01 -16.70
C LYS A 596 -45.44 -27.49 -15.42
N ALA A 597 -45.69 -28.20 -14.33
CA ALA A 597 -44.91 -28.06 -13.10
C ALA A 597 -43.66 -28.93 -13.21
N VAL A 598 -42.48 -28.36 -12.94
CA VAL A 598 -41.18 -29.02 -13.10
C VAL A 598 -40.40 -29.01 -11.78
N THR A 599 -39.81 -30.14 -11.44
CA THR A 599 -39.04 -30.31 -10.19
C THR A 599 -37.53 -30.34 -10.49
N GLY A 600 -36.73 -29.72 -9.62
CA GLY A 600 -35.27 -29.74 -9.72
C GLY A 600 -34.68 -28.85 -10.83
N VAL A 601 -35.49 -27.94 -11.40
CA VAL A 601 -35.05 -26.95 -12.39
C VAL A 601 -34.84 -25.61 -11.70
N ALA A 602 -33.64 -25.04 -11.81
CA ALA A 602 -33.35 -23.74 -11.20
C ALA A 602 -34.11 -22.63 -11.93
N PRO A 603 -34.48 -21.51 -11.25
CA PRO A 603 -35.24 -20.42 -11.87
C PRO A 603 -34.60 -19.85 -13.14
N LYS A 604 -33.25 -19.83 -13.21
CA LYS A 604 -32.50 -19.37 -14.38
C LYS A 604 -32.71 -20.24 -15.63
N ASP A 605 -33.05 -21.52 -15.45
CA ASP A 605 -33.18 -22.51 -16.52
C ASP A 605 -34.63 -22.62 -17.06
N LEU A 606 -35.59 -21.97 -16.39
CA LEU A 606 -37.01 -21.97 -16.80
C LEU A 606 -37.25 -21.20 -18.12
N LYS A 607 -36.53 -20.10 -18.38
CA LYS A 607 -36.62 -19.36 -19.65
C LYS A 607 -36.14 -20.19 -20.85
N PRO A 608 -34.95 -20.80 -20.82
CA PRO A 608 -34.53 -21.75 -21.85
C PRO A 608 -35.46 -22.96 -22.05
N LEU A 609 -36.19 -23.36 -21.01
CA LEU A 609 -37.20 -24.41 -21.07
C LEU A 609 -38.48 -23.93 -21.77
N ALA A 610 -38.95 -22.72 -21.45
CA ALA A 610 -40.04 -22.06 -22.15
C ALA A 610 -39.74 -21.88 -23.64
N ASP A 611 -38.55 -21.41 -24.01
CA ASP A 611 -38.16 -21.29 -25.42
C ASP A 611 -38.18 -22.64 -26.17
N ALA A 612 -37.79 -23.73 -25.49
CA ALA A 612 -37.89 -25.06 -26.09
C ALA A 612 -39.36 -25.51 -26.25
N GLY A 613 -40.20 -25.26 -25.25
CA GLY A 613 -41.64 -25.52 -25.33
C GLY A 613 -42.30 -24.75 -26.47
N LYS A 614 -41.96 -23.46 -26.65
CA LYS A 614 -42.47 -22.63 -27.76
C LYS A 614 -42.12 -23.26 -29.12
N LYS A 615 -40.88 -23.74 -29.28
CA LYS A 615 -40.44 -24.44 -30.51
C LYS A 615 -41.20 -25.75 -30.74
N THR A 616 -41.54 -26.49 -29.68
CA THR A 616 -42.32 -27.73 -29.79
C THR A 616 -43.77 -27.46 -30.21
N LEU A 617 -44.39 -26.40 -29.68
CA LEU A 617 -45.76 -26.01 -30.06
C LEU A 617 -45.85 -25.38 -31.46
N GLY A 618 -44.78 -24.73 -31.93
CA GLY A 618 -44.78 -23.97 -33.18
C GLY A 618 -45.48 -22.61 -33.03
N SER A 619 -46.76 -22.61 -32.63
CA SER A 619 -47.56 -21.43 -32.28
C SER A 619 -48.36 -21.71 -31.00
N GLY A 620 -48.17 -20.92 -29.95
CA GLY A 620 -48.84 -21.14 -28.67
C GLY A 620 -48.26 -20.40 -27.46
N VAL A 621 -48.80 -20.73 -26.29
CA VAL A 621 -48.40 -20.22 -24.99
C VAL A 621 -47.86 -21.35 -24.13
N VAL A 622 -46.70 -21.14 -23.51
CA VAL A 622 -46.06 -22.09 -22.61
C VAL A 622 -45.96 -21.53 -21.20
N VAL A 623 -46.19 -22.38 -20.20
CA VAL A 623 -46.08 -22.06 -18.78
C VAL A 623 -45.28 -23.14 -18.09
N PHE A 624 -44.18 -22.75 -17.45
CA PHE A 624 -43.40 -23.66 -16.61
C PHE A 624 -43.30 -23.11 -15.20
N VAL A 625 -43.69 -23.92 -14.21
CA VAL A 625 -43.57 -23.58 -12.78
C VAL A 625 -42.52 -24.50 -12.16
N GLY A 626 -41.40 -23.92 -11.71
CA GLY A 626 -40.33 -24.61 -10.99
C GLY A 626 -40.48 -24.45 -9.48
N ALA A 627 -40.33 -25.55 -8.74
CA ALA A 627 -40.19 -25.52 -7.28
C ALA A 627 -38.71 -25.36 -6.89
N GLY A 628 -38.39 -24.32 -6.12
CA GLY A 628 -37.08 -24.14 -5.49
C GLY A 628 -36.93 -24.95 -4.19
N GLU A 629 -35.70 -25.09 -3.69
CA GLU A 629 -35.39 -25.88 -2.48
C GLU A 629 -36.10 -25.36 -1.21
N ASP A 630 -36.43 -24.06 -1.16
CA ASP A 630 -37.10 -23.40 -0.02
C ASP A 630 -38.65 -23.39 -0.11
N ASN A 631 -39.25 -24.29 -0.89
CA ASN A 631 -40.70 -24.30 -1.22
C ASN A 631 -41.22 -23.04 -1.95
N LYS A 632 -40.33 -22.15 -2.38
CA LYS A 632 -40.66 -20.99 -3.23
C LYS A 632 -40.84 -21.42 -4.68
N ALA A 633 -41.88 -20.91 -5.33
CA ALA A 633 -42.17 -21.16 -6.74
C ALA A 633 -41.52 -20.10 -7.63
N SER A 634 -41.02 -20.52 -8.79
CA SER A 634 -40.67 -19.62 -9.90
C SER A 634 -41.50 -20.02 -11.11
N VAL A 635 -42.08 -19.05 -11.80
CA VAL A 635 -42.90 -19.30 -12.99
C VAL A 635 -42.38 -18.50 -14.17
N VAL A 636 -42.33 -19.14 -15.34
CA VAL A 636 -42.04 -18.50 -16.61
C VAL A 636 -43.20 -18.74 -17.56
N VAL A 637 -43.62 -17.67 -18.24
CA VAL A 637 -44.56 -17.75 -19.35
C VAL A 637 -43.85 -17.30 -20.63
N GLY A 638 -44.00 -18.08 -21.68
CA GLY A 638 -43.54 -17.74 -23.03
C GLY A 638 -44.71 -17.71 -24.01
N VAL A 639 -44.72 -16.72 -24.89
CA VAL A 639 -45.70 -16.61 -25.99
C VAL A 639 -44.91 -16.62 -27.31
N THR A 640 -45.39 -17.35 -28.31
CA THR A 640 -44.78 -17.33 -29.66
C THR A 640 -45.01 -15.98 -30.34
N ASP A 641 -44.08 -15.56 -31.19
CA ASP A 641 -44.05 -14.19 -31.71
C ASP A 641 -45.33 -13.80 -32.46
N ASP A 642 -45.95 -14.75 -33.18
CA ASP A 642 -47.21 -14.61 -33.91
C ASP A 642 -48.42 -14.32 -33.01
N LEU A 643 -48.33 -14.65 -31.71
CA LEU A 643 -49.39 -14.46 -30.73
C LEU A 643 -49.15 -13.27 -29.79
N THR A 644 -47.99 -12.63 -29.84
CA THR A 644 -47.64 -11.51 -28.93
C THR A 644 -48.53 -10.27 -29.08
N GLY A 645 -49.18 -10.10 -30.23
CA GLY A 645 -50.19 -9.07 -30.45
C GLY A 645 -51.55 -9.35 -29.79
N ARG A 646 -51.81 -10.61 -29.42
CA ARG A 646 -53.07 -11.08 -28.80
C ARG A 646 -52.89 -11.43 -27.32
N PHE A 647 -51.73 -11.97 -26.94
CA PHE A 647 -51.42 -12.36 -25.57
C PHE A 647 -50.07 -11.80 -25.12
N SER A 648 -50.02 -11.30 -23.89
CA SER A 648 -48.82 -10.73 -23.27
C SER A 648 -48.27 -11.69 -22.22
N ALA A 649 -47.04 -12.19 -22.40
CA ALA A 649 -46.39 -13.05 -21.42
C ALA A 649 -46.29 -12.39 -20.03
N VAL A 650 -46.16 -11.06 -19.98
CA VAL A 650 -46.09 -10.28 -18.73
C VAL A 650 -47.41 -10.33 -17.97
N ASP A 651 -48.53 -10.23 -18.67
CA ASP A 651 -49.84 -10.25 -18.02
C ASP A 651 -50.20 -11.66 -17.55
N LEU A 652 -49.91 -12.67 -18.39
CA LEU A 652 -50.11 -14.07 -18.03
C LEU A 652 -49.21 -14.52 -16.87
N VAL A 653 -47.95 -14.08 -16.81
CA VAL A 653 -47.06 -14.46 -15.69
C VAL A 653 -47.48 -13.79 -14.37
N ARG A 654 -48.12 -12.61 -14.42
CA ARG A 654 -48.69 -11.96 -13.22
C ARG A 654 -49.90 -12.74 -12.70
N VAL A 655 -50.74 -13.26 -13.59
CA VAL A 655 -51.85 -14.17 -13.22
C VAL A 655 -51.30 -15.43 -12.53
N ALA A 656 -50.27 -16.06 -13.12
CA ALA A 656 -49.62 -17.22 -12.51
C ALA A 656 -49.00 -16.89 -11.14
N SER A 657 -48.31 -15.75 -11.03
CA SER A 657 -47.68 -15.26 -9.80
C SER A 657 -48.69 -15.05 -8.68
N ALA A 658 -49.84 -14.44 -8.97
CA ALA A 658 -50.91 -14.22 -7.99
C ALA A 658 -51.46 -15.54 -7.43
N ALA A 659 -51.64 -16.56 -8.29
CA ALA A 659 -52.05 -17.89 -7.84
C ALA A 659 -51.02 -18.56 -6.92
N LEU A 660 -49.73 -18.27 -7.11
CA LEU A 660 -48.63 -18.72 -6.24
C LEU A 660 -48.49 -17.87 -4.96
N GLY A 661 -49.30 -16.82 -4.78
CA GLY A 661 -49.23 -15.88 -3.66
C GLY A 661 -48.17 -14.77 -3.81
N GLY A 662 -47.62 -14.59 -5.02
CA GLY A 662 -46.70 -13.50 -5.36
C GLY A 662 -47.41 -12.22 -5.79
N GLN A 663 -46.67 -11.10 -5.85
CA GLN A 663 -47.23 -9.77 -6.14
C GLN A 663 -46.60 -9.08 -7.37
N GLY A 664 -45.95 -9.82 -8.26
CA GLY A 664 -45.30 -9.21 -9.42
C GLY A 664 -44.91 -10.20 -10.50
N GLY A 665 -44.45 -9.66 -11.64
CA GLY A 665 -43.99 -10.41 -12.80
C GLY A 665 -43.51 -9.44 -13.88
N GLY A 666 -42.38 -9.75 -14.50
CA GLY A 666 -41.71 -8.83 -15.43
C GLY A 666 -40.98 -9.56 -16.56
N GLY A 667 -40.86 -8.87 -17.69
CA GLY A 667 -40.25 -9.42 -18.89
C GLY A 667 -40.69 -8.69 -20.14
N ARG A 668 -40.58 -9.37 -21.27
CA ARG A 668 -41.00 -8.90 -22.59
C ARG A 668 -42.33 -9.55 -22.98
N PRO A 669 -43.05 -9.01 -23.98
CA PRO A 669 -44.32 -9.60 -24.45
C PRO A 669 -44.21 -11.08 -24.86
N ASP A 670 -43.06 -11.54 -25.34
CA ASP A 670 -42.77 -12.92 -25.77
C ASP A 670 -42.30 -13.85 -24.64
N MET A 671 -41.86 -13.29 -23.50
CA MET A 671 -41.24 -14.03 -22.41
C MET A 671 -41.20 -13.22 -21.12
N ALA A 672 -41.81 -13.74 -20.06
CA ALA A 672 -41.81 -13.12 -18.74
C ALA A 672 -41.64 -14.12 -17.60
N GLN A 673 -41.15 -13.63 -16.46
CA GLN A 673 -40.85 -14.45 -15.29
C GLN A 673 -41.37 -13.78 -14.01
N ALA A 674 -41.82 -14.61 -13.08
CA ALA A 674 -42.22 -14.23 -11.74
C ALA A 674 -41.88 -15.34 -10.72
N GLY A 675 -42.24 -15.11 -9.47
CA GLY A 675 -42.17 -16.11 -8.41
C GLY A 675 -43.22 -15.86 -7.34
N GLY A 676 -43.44 -16.88 -6.51
CA GLY A 676 -44.38 -16.83 -5.39
C GLY A 676 -43.88 -17.67 -4.22
N PRO A 677 -44.39 -17.44 -3.00
CA PRO A 677 -43.95 -18.12 -1.80
C PRO A 677 -44.34 -19.61 -1.72
N ASP A 678 -45.28 -20.09 -2.55
CA ASP A 678 -45.86 -21.42 -2.40
C ASP A 678 -45.82 -22.26 -3.68
N ALA A 679 -44.85 -23.19 -3.77
CA ALA A 679 -44.71 -24.12 -4.88
C ALA A 679 -45.78 -25.21 -4.94
N SER A 680 -46.53 -25.47 -3.85
CA SER A 680 -47.62 -26.46 -3.87
C SER A 680 -48.77 -26.04 -4.79
N LYS A 681 -48.90 -24.73 -5.05
CA LYS A 681 -49.90 -24.13 -5.95
C LYS A 681 -49.49 -24.10 -7.42
N ALA A 682 -48.46 -24.87 -7.81
CA ALA A 682 -47.99 -24.90 -9.19
C ALA A 682 -49.10 -25.29 -10.19
N GLY A 683 -49.99 -26.22 -9.81
CA GLY A 683 -51.16 -26.60 -10.60
C GLY A 683 -52.16 -25.43 -10.76
N ASP A 684 -52.46 -24.73 -9.67
CA ASP A 684 -53.37 -23.58 -9.66
C ASP A 684 -52.84 -22.44 -10.54
N ALA A 685 -51.54 -22.21 -10.52
CA ALA A 685 -50.88 -21.21 -11.35
C ALA A 685 -51.00 -21.51 -12.85
N ILE A 686 -50.83 -22.77 -13.25
CA ILE A 686 -51.00 -23.22 -14.64
C ILE A 686 -52.47 -23.09 -15.04
N ALA A 687 -53.40 -23.51 -14.18
CA ALA A 687 -54.84 -23.41 -14.42
C ALA A 687 -55.30 -21.94 -14.53
N ALA A 688 -54.74 -21.03 -13.73
CA ALA A 688 -55.05 -19.61 -13.79
C ALA A 688 -54.62 -18.99 -15.12
N VAL A 689 -53.44 -19.36 -15.64
CA VAL A 689 -53.00 -18.90 -16.98
C VAL A 689 -53.91 -19.46 -18.07
N ARG A 690 -54.29 -20.75 -17.98
CA ARG A 690 -55.26 -21.35 -18.90
C ARG A 690 -56.59 -20.58 -18.91
N ALA A 691 -57.16 -20.30 -17.74
CA ALA A 691 -58.42 -19.57 -17.64
C ALA A 691 -58.31 -18.14 -18.20
N ALA A 692 -57.15 -17.49 -18.00
CA ALA A 692 -56.89 -16.17 -18.59
C ALA A 692 -56.81 -16.21 -20.13
N LEU A 693 -56.34 -17.32 -20.71
CA LEU A 693 -56.37 -17.53 -22.17
C LEU A 693 -57.79 -17.80 -22.69
N GLU A 694 -58.65 -18.50 -21.93
CA GLU A 694 -60.05 -18.74 -22.32
C GLU A 694 -60.92 -17.47 -22.28
N ALA A 695 -60.57 -16.53 -21.40
CA ALA A 695 -61.31 -15.27 -21.22
C ALA A 695 -60.93 -14.17 -22.23
N ALA A 696 -59.89 -14.38 -23.05
CA ALA A 696 -59.29 -13.39 -23.95
C ALA A 696 -59.41 -13.79 -25.43
#